data_AF-A0A1F5MJV4-F1
#
_entry.id   AF-A0A1F5MJV4-F1
#
_cell.length_a   1.000
_cell.length_b   1.000
_cell.length_c   1.000
_cell.angle_alpha   90.00
_cell.angle_beta   90.00
_cell.angle_gamma   90.00
#
_symmetry.space_group_name_H-M   'P 1'
#
loop_
_entity.id
_entity.type
_entity.pdbx_description
1 polymer ?
#
loop_
_entity_poly.entity_id
_entity_poly.type
_entity_poly.pdbx_seq_one_letter_code
_entity_poly.pdbx_strand_id
1 'polypeptide(L)'
;MADTILSGRWVVYYESENRQKRIWRDTSVTPTTIDSVNALYSALQNHFDELGQMDDGIPMSAQTPTEYTIGIIEAGDKDPWFIDRTSVEYLTGGALKTASWDRNDDGEVGTDNNGIVKLNYTVGGTDFDVTDVGRDIKDVTDNDIGTLLDFNTVLGAKVAWIRPDSLAAANSFDSTASHVLTVQNDSISQVWRVVTAGTVYEADETVDANSAGADDWQFFPTGAAADYALVGYSQKFKKIILNVGTAGVGTYTVAWQYWNGAWTALSGVSDGTTNLKTTGTNNVTFTVPTDWVATSLNGSQSLYYIRALKDTGTVTTTPLGTQGFIGATGSVTQTAVAAVSAGESLWANIYSIGTIESNTHLYIYQNSANLVAYKSTTDWWGDGHIDILVNVKELGTETDEAVIKVYARQYSKTYSYYSVDLTTGGRNPIPLQTGNDLDNQTGYWRIIGSGATGTFVVGETISKSGTNKKGKITAVADSPGTTPTLYYYLIGDPLTPFDNGDTAVTGDTSAATTTIATGPTAFGPSALGTPPTITFGGLADGGTSDINEDATYENYSITIDVNQNTLANAYEYTKYITRRGHTADIDAGAQTIEGQFYLGIDTKISYNTITGTLADGTAVDQAVSGFKGTIVNHNTTDKIITLRDARGTFNQTGDIRKTSDPSNHYVTVTGSAPVVSVTPVTAAPFGTFAGGTFFAAQGIVLTDYVTTEANKFQLKTDEGTVISAPTKVNITISSVLYTPASKADRIAVFRLSGASGTIIKNRYNATTAGQAALATTAVMGSAITTDEPGRALGGVLRLVDVSANQEYRIRFSSWSGTTFTLASSTIASADSGTNTVTIVETGAFASSKVGDIVVNVTRGNAVSYITVITDNDTVTISPAITGQTTADDIRLNVLPVTLTTAPQDTWYVPIIDVYADAATATATVTYLANIPVRVRARNASTDTAFRIIPYEADGTVTTSGLSTSVIRTADTIFQP
;
A
#
# COMPACT_ATOMS: atom_id res chain seq x y z
N MET A 1 -13.60 -5.43 48.01
CA MET A 1 -13.13 -4.12 47.50
C MET A 1 -12.11 -4.37 46.39
N ALA A 2 -12.02 -3.49 45.39
CA ALA A 2 -10.94 -3.57 44.41
C ALA A 2 -9.67 -2.92 44.95
N ASP A 3 -8.51 -3.54 44.69
CA ASP A 3 -7.21 -3.07 45.15
C ASP A 3 -6.40 -2.49 43.98
N THR A 4 -5.43 -1.62 44.28
CA THR A 4 -4.56 -1.05 43.26
C THR A 4 -3.11 -1.46 43.45
N ILE A 5 -2.45 -1.86 42.37
CA ILE A 5 -1.04 -2.26 42.35
C ILE A 5 -0.23 -1.33 41.43
N LEU A 6 1.10 -1.47 41.44
CA LEU A 6 2.02 -0.69 40.62
C LEU A 6 1.80 0.84 40.76
N SER A 7 1.69 1.32 42.00
CA SER A 7 1.44 2.74 42.31
C SER A 7 0.12 3.28 41.73
N GLY A 8 -0.94 2.49 41.75
CA GLY A 8 -2.26 2.90 41.28
C GLY A 8 -2.50 2.71 39.78
N ARG A 9 -1.52 2.18 39.03
CA ARG A 9 -1.65 2.03 37.56
C ARG A 9 -2.56 0.88 37.15
N TRP A 10 -2.67 -0.13 38.00
CA TRP A 10 -3.45 -1.34 37.75
C TRP A 10 -4.38 -1.57 38.92
N VAL A 11 -5.56 -2.09 38.62
CA VAL A 11 -6.63 -2.38 39.57
C VAL A 11 -6.96 -3.87 39.49
N VAL A 12 -7.05 -4.50 40.66
CA VAL A 12 -7.43 -5.89 40.86
C VAL A 12 -8.84 -5.90 41.42
N TYR A 13 -9.79 -6.40 40.64
CA TYR A 13 -11.16 -6.67 41.07
C TYR A 13 -11.28 -8.17 41.38
N TYR A 14 -11.95 -8.52 42.46
CA TYR A 14 -12.17 -9.89 42.91
C TYR A 14 -13.60 -10.35 42.57
N GLU A 15 -13.93 -11.56 42.99
CA GLU A 15 -15.26 -12.12 42.82
C GLU A 15 -16.30 -11.43 43.72
N SER A 16 -15.88 -10.89 44.86
CA SER A 16 -16.80 -10.24 45.79
C SER A 16 -17.34 -8.89 45.28
N GLU A 17 -16.72 -8.31 44.24
CA GLU A 17 -17.17 -7.07 43.58
C GLU A 17 -18.06 -7.39 42.38
N ASN A 18 -19.24 -7.97 42.65
CA ASN A 18 -20.20 -8.40 41.64
C ASN A 18 -19.57 -9.36 40.61
N ARG A 19 -18.84 -10.38 41.10
CA ARG A 19 -18.26 -11.44 40.25
C ARG A 19 -17.45 -10.87 39.09
N GLN A 20 -16.61 -9.86 39.34
CA GLN A 20 -15.77 -9.21 38.32
C GLN A 20 -14.44 -9.90 38.09
N LYS A 21 -13.75 -10.33 39.15
CA LYS A 21 -12.52 -11.13 39.14
C LYS A 21 -11.63 -10.87 37.91
N ARG A 22 -11.09 -9.64 37.84
CA ARG A 22 -10.39 -9.10 36.67
C ARG A 22 -9.20 -8.24 37.05
N ILE A 23 -8.22 -8.20 36.17
CA ILE A 23 -7.08 -7.29 36.22
C ILE A 23 -7.26 -6.24 35.13
N TRP A 24 -7.17 -4.97 35.52
CA TRP A 24 -7.48 -3.85 34.64
C TRP A 24 -6.47 -2.72 34.80
N ARG A 25 -6.08 -2.07 33.70
CA ARG A 25 -5.25 -0.86 33.72
C ARG A 25 -6.12 0.38 33.89
N ASP A 26 -5.79 1.22 34.86
CA ASP A 26 -6.54 2.46 35.10
C ASP A 26 -6.42 3.41 33.90
N THR A 27 -7.56 3.83 33.36
CA THR A 27 -7.65 4.74 32.21
C THR A 27 -7.23 6.18 32.55
N SER A 28 -7.11 6.53 33.84
CA SER A 28 -6.51 7.79 34.26
C SER A 28 -4.99 7.84 34.01
N VAL A 29 -4.35 6.68 33.84
CA VAL A 29 -2.91 6.58 33.55
C VAL A 29 -2.64 7.04 32.13
N THR A 30 -1.61 7.87 31.97
CA THR A 30 -1.19 8.36 30.65
C THR A 30 -0.87 7.17 29.72
N PRO A 31 -1.39 7.14 28.47
CA PRO A 31 -1.19 6.01 27.56
C PRO A 31 0.28 5.65 27.28
N THR A 32 1.20 6.60 27.39
CA THR A 32 2.64 6.37 27.18
C THR A 32 3.33 5.62 28.32
N THR A 33 2.66 5.42 29.46
CA THR A 33 3.19 4.66 30.59
C THR A 33 2.85 3.18 30.40
N ILE A 34 3.88 2.39 30.09
CA ILE A 34 3.82 0.94 29.86
C ILE A 34 4.53 0.18 30.97
N ASP A 35 4.10 -1.05 31.24
CA ASP A 35 4.67 -1.96 32.24
C ASP A 35 5.13 -3.26 31.57
N SER A 36 6.17 -3.92 32.08
CA SER A 36 6.50 -5.25 31.58
C SER A 36 5.54 -6.29 32.15
N VAL A 37 5.29 -7.38 31.42
CA VAL A 37 4.48 -8.51 31.94
C VAL A 37 5.09 -9.06 33.24
N ASN A 38 6.42 -9.05 33.35
CA ASN A 38 7.13 -9.41 34.58
C ASN A 38 6.82 -8.46 35.74
N ALA A 39 6.76 -7.14 35.50
CA ALA A 39 6.44 -6.17 36.54
C ALA A 39 5.00 -6.34 37.06
N LEU A 40 4.04 -6.57 36.16
CA LEU A 40 2.66 -6.90 36.54
C LEU A 40 2.62 -8.20 37.35
N TYR A 41 3.26 -9.26 36.85
CA TYR A 41 3.36 -10.54 37.56
C TYR A 41 3.95 -10.37 38.96
N SER A 42 5.10 -9.72 39.11
CA SER A 42 5.74 -9.50 40.41
C SER A 42 4.89 -8.67 41.36
N ALA A 43 4.17 -7.67 40.84
CA ALA A 43 3.25 -6.89 41.65
C ALA A 43 2.06 -7.73 42.15
N LEU A 44 1.51 -8.61 41.30
CA LEU A 44 0.46 -9.55 41.68
C LEU A 44 0.97 -10.57 42.70
N GLN A 45 2.17 -11.14 42.52
CA GLN A 45 2.72 -12.10 43.49
C GLN A 45 2.90 -11.45 44.88
N ASN A 46 3.42 -10.22 44.93
CA ASN A 46 3.55 -9.51 46.21
C ASN A 46 2.20 -9.19 46.84
N HIS A 47 1.19 -8.84 46.03
CA HIS A 47 -0.15 -8.49 46.50
C HIS A 47 -0.89 -9.70 47.10
N PHE A 48 -0.73 -10.89 46.51
CA PHE A 48 -1.38 -12.11 46.97
C PHE A 48 -0.57 -12.89 48.03
N ASP A 49 0.66 -12.47 48.34
CA ASP A 49 1.42 -12.96 49.50
C ASP A 49 1.00 -12.25 50.82
N GLU A 50 0.15 -11.23 50.73
CA GLU A 50 -0.41 -10.55 51.90
C GLU A 50 -1.46 -11.42 52.61
N LEU A 51 -1.44 -11.41 53.95
CA LEU A 51 -2.31 -12.25 54.80
C LEU A 51 -3.81 -12.12 54.51
N GLY A 52 -4.26 -10.99 53.98
CA GLY A 52 -5.68 -10.72 53.70
C GLY A 52 -6.17 -11.34 52.40
N GLN A 53 -5.26 -11.77 51.52
CA GLN A 53 -5.52 -12.18 50.15
C GLN A 53 -5.12 -13.66 49.92
N MET A 54 -4.70 -14.37 50.97
CA MET A 54 -4.34 -15.79 50.92
C MET A 54 -5.50 -16.74 50.59
N ASP A 55 -6.74 -16.31 50.82
CA ASP A 55 -7.94 -17.10 50.54
C ASP A 55 -8.39 -16.96 49.06
N ASP A 56 -7.85 -15.99 48.33
CA ASP A 56 -8.14 -15.76 46.91
C ASP A 56 -7.13 -16.48 46.01
N GLY A 57 -7.61 -17.10 44.93
CA GLY A 57 -6.76 -17.80 43.98
C GLY A 57 -5.81 -16.86 43.22
N ILE A 58 -4.53 -17.25 43.12
CA ILE A 58 -3.49 -16.46 42.45
C ILE A 58 -3.86 -16.22 40.96
N PRO A 59 -3.84 -14.97 40.47
CA PRO A 59 -4.33 -14.66 39.12
C PRO A 59 -3.43 -15.11 37.98
N MET A 60 -2.12 -15.23 38.23
CA MET A 60 -1.13 -15.31 37.17
C MET A 60 0.03 -16.22 37.57
N SER A 61 0.50 -17.05 36.64
CA SER A 61 1.68 -17.90 36.80
C SER A 61 2.73 -17.58 35.73
N ALA A 62 4.00 -17.80 36.06
CA ALA A 62 5.11 -17.69 35.13
C ALA A 62 5.64 -19.08 34.76
N GLN A 63 5.63 -19.43 33.47
CA GLN A 63 6.25 -20.66 32.97
C GLN A 63 7.72 -20.43 32.66
N THR A 64 8.06 -19.25 32.14
CA THR A 64 9.42 -18.77 31.93
C THR A 64 9.48 -17.29 32.34
N PRO A 65 10.68 -16.67 32.42
CA PRO A 65 10.80 -15.23 32.68
C PRO A 65 10.12 -14.32 31.64
N THR A 66 9.61 -14.88 30.55
CA THR A 66 8.99 -14.15 29.43
C THR A 66 7.67 -14.76 28.97
N GLU A 67 7.15 -15.80 29.63
CA GLU A 67 5.90 -16.47 29.26
C GLU A 67 5.04 -16.67 30.50
N TYR A 68 3.82 -16.15 30.41
CA TYR A 68 2.91 -16.05 31.53
C TYR A 68 1.53 -16.56 31.16
N THR A 69 0.85 -17.09 32.17
CA THR A 69 -0.53 -17.57 32.05
C THR A 69 -1.40 -16.85 33.06
N ILE A 70 -2.57 -16.36 32.63
CA ILE A 70 -3.59 -15.71 33.47
C ILE A 70 -4.90 -16.50 33.40
N GLY A 71 -5.62 -16.62 34.50
CA GLY A 71 -6.86 -17.39 34.56
C GLY A 71 -6.91 -18.23 35.83
N ILE A 72 -7.43 -19.46 35.72
CA ILE A 72 -7.41 -20.40 36.85
C ILE A 72 -5.99 -21.01 36.95
N ILE A 73 -5.26 -20.65 38.01
CA ILE A 73 -3.92 -21.20 38.28
C ILE A 73 -3.97 -22.29 39.35
N GLU A 74 -4.83 -22.12 40.35
CA GLU A 74 -4.98 -23.04 41.46
C GLU A 74 -6.22 -23.92 41.26
N ALA A 75 -6.09 -25.23 41.52
CA ALA A 75 -7.14 -26.21 41.26
C ALA A 75 -8.42 -26.05 42.12
N GLY A 76 -8.38 -25.19 43.15
CA GLY A 76 -9.54 -24.90 44.01
C GLY A 76 -10.47 -23.80 43.47
N ASP A 77 -10.02 -23.07 42.46
CA ASP A 77 -10.74 -21.95 41.87
C ASP A 77 -11.64 -22.40 40.69
N LYS A 78 -12.81 -21.77 40.55
CA LYS A 78 -13.84 -22.09 39.55
C LYS A 78 -14.13 -20.94 38.58
N ASP A 79 -13.70 -19.73 38.91
CA ASP A 79 -13.95 -18.55 38.08
C ASP A 79 -12.61 -18.01 37.56
N PRO A 80 -12.36 -18.04 36.24
CA PRO A 80 -11.08 -17.59 35.68
C PRO A 80 -10.89 -16.08 35.85
N TRP A 81 -9.67 -15.68 36.18
CA TRP A 81 -9.25 -14.29 36.13
C TRP A 81 -9.30 -13.74 34.70
N PHE A 82 -9.96 -12.59 34.55
CA PHE A 82 -10.11 -11.91 33.28
C PHE A 82 -9.11 -10.75 33.14
N ILE A 83 -8.63 -10.52 31.92
CA ILE A 83 -7.87 -9.33 31.55
C ILE A 83 -8.36 -8.87 30.18
N ASP A 84 -8.72 -7.60 30.08
CA ASP A 84 -9.22 -7.05 28.82
C ASP A 84 -8.07 -6.75 27.85
N ARG A 85 -8.40 -6.77 26.55
CA ARG A 85 -7.41 -6.53 25.49
C ARG A 85 -6.80 -5.12 25.56
N THR A 86 -7.57 -4.11 25.97
CA THR A 86 -7.06 -2.74 26.11
C THR A 86 -6.00 -2.65 27.20
N SER A 87 -6.13 -3.40 28.30
CA SER A 87 -5.08 -3.49 29.33
C SER A 87 -3.81 -4.16 28.81
N VAL A 88 -3.94 -5.22 28.00
CA VAL A 88 -2.78 -5.96 27.44
C VAL A 88 -1.94 -5.11 26.49
N GLU A 89 -2.55 -4.14 25.79
CA GLU A 89 -1.85 -3.21 24.87
C GLU A 89 -0.74 -2.41 25.57
N TYR A 90 -0.82 -2.23 26.90
CA TYR A 90 0.18 -1.50 27.68
C TYR A 90 1.23 -2.38 28.36
N LEU A 91 1.28 -3.66 27.99
CA LEU A 91 2.28 -4.61 28.45
C LEU A 91 3.42 -4.80 27.44
N THR A 92 4.63 -5.09 27.93
CA THR A 92 5.82 -5.37 27.10
C THR A 92 6.71 -6.48 27.67
N GLY A 93 7.68 -6.95 26.91
CA GLY A 93 8.77 -7.79 27.41
C GLY A 93 8.41 -9.24 27.75
N GLY A 94 7.18 -9.70 27.47
CA GLY A 94 6.74 -11.08 27.70
C GLY A 94 5.45 -11.41 26.96
N ALA A 95 5.12 -12.70 26.86
CA ALA A 95 3.90 -13.20 26.25
C ALA A 95 2.87 -13.60 27.31
N LEU A 96 1.60 -13.54 26.94
CA LEU A 96 0.48 -13.84 27.82
C LEU A 96 -0.48 -14.82 27.14
N LYS A 97 -0.88 -15.86 27.84
CA LYS A 97 -1.97 -16.75 27.43
C LYS A 97 -3.00 -16.87 28.54
N THR A 98 -4.24 -17.14 28.19
CA THR A 98 -5.26 -17.44 29.19
C THR A 98 -5.25 -18.93 29.56
N ALA A 99 -5.84 -19.24 30.71
CA ALA A 99 -6.16 -20.60 31.11
C ALA A 99 -7.56 -20.67 31.70
N SER A 100 -8.31 -21.71 31.34
CA SER A 100 -9.65 -22.00 31.83
C SER A 100 -10.66 -20.89 31.54
N TRP A 101 -10.45 -20.14 30.45
CA TRP A 101 -11.47 -19.27 29.86
C TRP A 101 -12.47 -20.07 29.05
N ASP A 102 -12.06 -21.26 28.58
CA ASP A 102 -12.98 -22.21 27.98
C ASP A 102 -14.04 -22.65 29.00
N ARG A 103 -15.28 -22.74 28.56
CA ARG A 103 -16.40 -23.13 29.40
C ARG A 103 -16.62 -24.61 29.26
N ASN A 104 -16.58 -25.36 30.36
CA ASN A 104 -16.84 -26.79 30.29
C ASN A 104 -18.31 -27.14 30.53
N ASP A 105 -19.08 -27.27 29.44
CA ASP A 105 -20.51 -27.65 29.47
C ASP A 105 -20.79 -29.16 29.41
N ASP A 106 -19.75 -29.99 29.27
CA ASP A 106 -19.89 -31.39 28.87
C ASP A 106 -20.15 -32.37 30.04
N GLY A 107 -20.21 -31.88 31.28
CA GLY A 107 -20.40 -32.72 32.46
C GLY A 107 -19.25 -33.67 32.74
N GLU A 108 -18.07 -33.45 32.15
CA GLU A 108 -16.85 -34.18 32.49
C GLU A 108 -16.40 -33.79 33.91
N VAL A 109 -16.32 -34.79 34.79
CA VAL A 109 -16.02 -34.59 36.21
C VAL A 109 -14.55 -34.18 36.37
N GLY A 110 -14.31 -32.90 36.69
CA GLY A 110 -12.97 -32.43 37.10
C GLY A 110 -12.59 -30.99 36.70
N THR A 111 -13.39 -30.28 35.91
CA THR A 111 -13.11 -28.90 35.46
C THR A 111 -14.38 -28.03 35.48
N ASP A 112 -15.04 -27.93 36.63
CA ASP A 112 -16.22 -27.09 36.84
C ASP A 112 -15.86 -25.58 36.78
N ASN A 113 -15.62 -24.99 35.60
CA ASN A 113 -15.28 -23.57 35.45
C ASN A 113 -16.31 -22.75 34.64
N ASN A 114 -16.83 -21.65 35.20
CA ASN A 114 -17.88 -20.83 34.56
C ASN A 114 -17.49 -20.26 33.17
N GLY A 115 -16.19 -20.19 32.87
CA GLY A 115 -15.65 -19.73 31.60
C GLY A 115 -15.93 -18.25 31.31
N ILE A 116 -15.49 -17.80 30.14
CA ILE A 116 -15.71 -16.43 29.65
C ILE A 116 -16.36 -16.51 28.26
N VAL A 117 -17.49 -15.83 28.10
CA VAL A 117 -18.27 -15.81 26.85
C VAL A 117 -18.06 -14.48 26.13
N LYS A 118 -17.77 -14.53 24.82
CA LYS A 118 -17.87 -13.37 23.93
C LYS A 118 -19.09 -13.48 23.04
N LEU A 119 -19.85 -12.39 22.97
CA LEU A 119 -21.04 -12.27 22.15
C LEU A 119 -20.95 -11.07 21.20
N ASN A 120 -21.49 -11.22 19.99
CA ASN A 120 -21.71 -10.10 19.08
C ASN A 120 -23.11 -9.50 19.32
N TYR A 121 -23.22 -8.18 19.35
CA TYR A 121 -24.49 -7.50 19.54
C TYR A 121 -24.70 -6.32 18.58
N THR A 122 -25.93 -5.89 18.48
CA THR A 122 -26.37 -4.66 17.82
C THR A 122 -27.08 -3.77 18.84
N VAL A 123 -27.19 -2.48 18.55
CA VAL A 123 -27.85 -1.54 19.46
C VAL A 123 -29.33 -1.48 19.12
N GLY A 124 -30.14 -2.25 19.85
CA GLY A 124 -31.60 -2.16 19.80
C GLY A 124 -32.18 -1.07 20.70
N GLY A 125 -31.40 -0.57 21.68
CA GLY A 125 -31.78 0.45 22.65
C GLY A 125 -30.66 1.44 22.96
N THR A 126 -30.23 1.53 24.22
CA THR A 126 -29.05 2.31 24.62
C THR A 126 -27.85 1.37 24.71
N ASP A 127 -26.73 1.76 24.10
CA ASP A 127 -25.50 0.97 24.09
C ASP A 127 -24.91 0.79 25.50
N PHE A 128 -24.01 -0.19 25.68
CA PHE A 128 -23.26 -0.36 26.91
C PHE A 128 -22.38 0.86 27.19
N ASP A 129 -22.21 1.16 28.47
CA ASP A 129 -21.37 2.23 28.98
C ASP A 129 -20.34 1.68 29.97
N VAL A 130 -19.24 2.40 30.16
CA VAL A 130 -18.17 2.01 31.09
C VAL A 130 -18.66 1.80 32.53
N THR A 131 -19.77 2.42 32.92
CA THR A 131 -20.43 2.23 34.24
C THR A 131 -21.28 0.98 34.35
N ASP A 132 -21.50 0.25 33.25
CA ASP A 132 -22.22 -1.04 33.24
C ASP A 132 -21.27 -2.22 33.45
N VAL A 133 -19.96 -2.02 33.32
CA VAL A 133 -18.97 -3.08 33.56
C VAL A 133 -18.97 -3.43 35.05
N GLY A 134 -19.08 -4.72 35.36
CA GLY A 134 -19.28 -5.22 36.73
C GLY A 134 -20.75 -5.26 37.17
N ARG A 135 -21.70 -5.08 36.24
CA ARG A 135 -23.13 -5.31 36.49
C ARG A 135 -23.61 -6.57 35.79
N ASP A 136 -24.73 -7.09 36.26
CA ASP A 136 -25.37 -8.26 35.65
C ASP A 136 -26.09 -7.86 34.36
N ILE A 137 -25.88 -8.68 33.34
CA ILE A 137 -26.59 -8.66 32.07
C ILE A 137 -27.52 -9.84 32.06
N LYS A 138 -28.78 -9.58 31.73
CA LYS A 138 -29.80 -10.60 31.58
C LYS A 138 -30.32 -10.63 30.16
N ASP A 139 -30.35 -11.81 29.57
CA ASP A 139 -31.18 -12.10 28.42
C ASP A 139 -32.64 -12.21 28.87
N VAL A 140 -33.49 -11.37 28.28
CA VAL A 140 -34.90 -11.30 28.67
C VAL A 140 -35.72 -12.52 28.24
N THR A 141 -35.20 -13.36 27.35
CA THR A 141 -35.94 -14.43 26.68
C THR A 141 -35.65 -15.81 27.25
N ASP A 142 -34.38 -16.19 27.33
CA ASP A 142 -33.94 -17.49 27.88
C ASP A 142 -33.57 -17.43 29.37
N ASN A 143 -33.44 -16.23 29.94
CA ASN A 143 -33.01 -15.95 31.32
C ASN A 143 -31.53 -16.23 31.60
N ASP A 144 -30.69 -16.26 30.58
CA ASP A 144 -29.26 -16.28 30.77
C ASP A 144 -28.83 -15.01 31.51
N ILE A 145 -27.98 -15.18 32.53
CA ILE A 145 -27.53 -14.10 33.41
C ILE A 145 -26.04 -14.26 33.72
N GLY A 146 -25.34 -13.13 33.70
CA GLY A 146 -23.93 -13.06 33.99
C GLY A 146 -23.40 -11.64 34.06
N THR A 147 -22.22 -11.48 34.64
CA THR A 147 -21.58 -10.19 34.83
C THR A 147 -20.88 -9.70 33.56
N LEU A 148 -21.09 -8.43 33.18
CA LEU A 148 -20.35 -7.78 32.11
C LEU A 148 -18.90 -7.49 32.52
N LEU A 149 -17.92 -8.02 31.80
CA LEU A 149 -16.50 -7.86 32.09
C LEU A 149 -15.80 -6.82 31.21
N ASP A 150 -16.17 -6.78 29.94
CA ASP A 150 -15.72 -5.78 28.99
C ASP A 150 -16.69 -5.69 27.79
N PHE A 151 -16.62 -4.59 27.04
CA PHE A 151 -17.35 -4.43 25.81
C PHE A 151 -16.59 -3.52 24.84
N ASN A 152 -16.80 -3.73 23.54
CA ASN A 152 -16.27 -2.87 22.50
C ASN A 152 -17.41 -2.28 21.66
N THR A 153 -17.47 -0.94 21.63
CA THR A 153 -18.43 -0.16 20.83
C THR A 153 -17.82 0.39 19.55
N VAL A 154 -16.52 0.21 19.33
CA VAL A 154 -15.69 0.85 18.30
C VAL A 154 -15.08 -0.21 17.38
N LEU A 155 -15.07 0.05 16.06
CA LEU A 155 -14.60 -0.85 14.99
C LEU A 155 -15.35 -2.19 14.84
N GLY A 156 -15.84 -2.49 13.63
CA GLY A 156 -16.41 -3.80 13.30
C GLY A 156 -17.75 -4.13 13.99
N ALA A 157 -17.99 -5.42 14.26
CA ALA A 157 -19.15 -5.88 15.01
C ALA A 157 -18.97 -5.55 16.51
N LYS A 158 -19.99 -5.00 17.16
CA LYS A 158 -19.93 -4.69 18.59
C LYS A 158 -19.90 -5.98 19.39
N VAL A 159 -19.03 -6.05 20.40
CA VAL A 159 -18.83 -7.28 21.19
C VAL A 159 -18.87 -7.02 22.68
N ALA A 160 -19.39 -7.97 23.43
CA ALA A 160 -19.39 -7.95 24.90
C ALA A 160 -18.81 -9.25 25.45
N TRP A 161 -18.11 -9.13 26.57
CA TRP A 161 -17.50 -10.21 27.33
C TRP A 161 -18.28 -10.39 28.62
N ILE A 162 -18.83 -11.58 28.82
CA ILE A 162 -19.69 -11.89 29.95
C ILE A 162 -19.09 -13.10 30.70
N ARG A 163 -19.09 -13.02 32.03
CA ARG A 163 -18.93 -14.18 32.89
C ARG A 163 -20.31 -14.71 33.26
N PRO A 164 -20.71 -15.91 32.82
CA PRO A 164 -21.95 -16.52 33.26
C PRO A 164 -21.98 -16.74 34.78
N ASP A 165 -23.15 -16.56 35.40
CA ASP A 165 -23.32 -16.80 36.84
C ASP A 165 -23.29 -18.28 37.22
N SER A 166 -23.50 -19.16 36.25
CA SER A 166 -23.48 -20.60 36.49
C SER A 166 -22.99 -21.37 35.28
N LEU A 167 -22.38 -22.51 35.58
CA LEU A 167 -22.04 -23.61 34.65
C LEU A 167 -23.23 -24.38 34.09
N ALA A 168 -24.47 -24.03 34.46
CA ALA A 168 -25.63 -24.72 33.91
C ALA A 168 -25.67 -24.52 32.39
N ALA A 169 -25.84 -25.60 31.63
CA ALA A 169 -25.98 -25.55 30.17
C ALA A 169 -27.14 -24.64 29.69
N ALA A 170 -28.08 -24.30 30.58
CA ALA A 170 -29.17 -23.35 30.33
C ALA A 170 -28.82 -21.90 30.72
N ASN A 171 -27.55 -21.57 30.94
CA ASN A 171 -27.03 -20.22 31.19
C ASN A 171 -25.77 -19.98 30.35
N SER A 172 -25.79 -20.36 29.07
CA SER A 172 -24.64 -20.41 28.15
C SER A 172 -24.52 -19.21 27.22
N PHE A 173 -25.54 -18.34 27.19
CA PHE A 173 -25.69 -17.23 26.26
C PHE A 173 -25.67 -17.68 24.78
N ASP A 174 -25.95 -18.96 24.50
CA ASP A 174 -25.70 -19.63 23.22
C ASP A 174 -26.88 -19.57 22.22
N SER A 175 -27.84 -18.67 22.46
CA SER A 175 -29.06 -18.60 21.66
C SER A 175 -28.77 -18.46 20.16
N THR A 176 -29.46 -19.30 19.39
CA THR A 176 -29.44 -19.25 17.91
C THR A 176 -30.38 -18.17 17.35
N ALA A 177 -31.15 -17.49 18.20
CA ALA A 177 -32.04 -16.39 17.84
C ALA A 177 -31.52 -15.05 18.39
N SER A 178 -32.01 -13.93 17.86
CA SER A 178 -31.60 -12.60 18.34
C SER A 178 -32.41 -12.26 19.56
N HIS A 179 -31.75 -12.02 20.68
CA HIS A 179 -32.39 -11.74 21.95
C HIS A 179 -32.00 -10.35 22.48
N VAL A 180 -32.82 -9.81 23.38
CA VAL A 180 -32.54 -8.52 24.02
C VAL A 180 -31.80 -8.77 25.32
N LEU A 181 -30.60 -8.21 25.41
CA LEU A 181 -29.81 -8.17 26.63
C LEU A 181 -30.10 -6.86 27.37
N THR A 182 -30.35 -6.96 28.67
CA THR A 182 -30.63 -5.82 29.54
C THR A 182 -29.64 -5.78 30.68
N VAL A 183 -28.99 -4.63 30.88
CA VAL A 183 -28.23 -4.39 32.10
C VAL A 183 -29.22 -4.32 33.26
N GLN A 184 -28.97 -5.06 34.33
CA GLN A 184 -29.85 -5.07 35.49
C GLN A 184 -29.61 -3.86 36.40
N ASN A 185 -30.66 -3.48 37.12
CA ASN A 185 -30.53 -2.47 38.18
C ASN A 185 -29.92 -3.14 39.42
N ASP A 186 -29.03 -2.42 40.09
CA ASP A 186 -28.38 -2.93 41.29
C ASP A 186 -29.02 -2.37 42.55
N SER A 187 -28.91 -3.14 43.64
CA SER A 187 -29.24 -2.65 44.98
C SER A 187 -28.24 -1.56 45.41
N ILE A 188 -28.71 -0.61 46.20
CA ILE A 188 -27.87 0.44 46.75
C ILE A 188 -26.98 -0.14 47.85
N SER A 189 -25.67 0.07 47.78
CA SER A 189 -24.72 -0.52 48.75
C SER A 189 -24.84 0.10 50.14
N GLN A 190 -25.09 1.40 50.23
CA GLN A 190 -25.29 2.08 51.51
C GLN A 190 -26.13 3.35 51.35
N VAL A 191 -27.07 3.56 52.26
CA VAL A 191 -27.83 4.81 52.37
C VAL A 191 -27.74 5.35 53.79
N TRP A 192 -27.44 6.65 53.90
CA TRP A 192 -27.45 7.35 55.19
C TRP A 192 -28.38 8.55 55.16
N ARG A 193 -29.15 8.70 56.22
CA ARG A 193 -29.78 9.98 56.56
C ARG A 193 -28.86 10.78 57.48
N VAL A 194 -28.56 12.02 57.09
CA VAL A 194 -27.66 12.89 57.86
C VAL A 194 -28.30 14.24 58.13
N VAL A 195 -28.26 14.67 59.38
CA VAL A 195 -28.81 15.94 59.83
C VAL A 195 -27.72 16.97 60.13
N THR A 196 -27.97 18.25 59.85
CA THR A 196 -26.96 19.34 59.89
C THR A 196 -26.48 19.73 61.30
N ALA A 197 -26.73 18.93 62.33
CA ALA A 197 -25.88 18.94 63.52
C ALA A 197 -24.47 18.36 63.25
N GLY A 198 -24.03 18.32 61.99
CA GLY A 198 -22.63 18.53 61.63
C GLY A 198 -21.77 17.28 61.46
N THR A 199 -22.34 16.15 61.00
CA THR A 199 -21.76 14.81 60.69
C THR A 199 -22.45 13.65 61.41
N VAL A 200 -23.61 13.89 62.06
CA VAL A 200 -24.35 12.84 62.75
C VAL A 200 -25.14 12.02 61.74
N TYR A 201 -24.62 10.82 61.44
CA TYR A 201 -25.33 9.77 60.71
C TYR A 201 -26.46 9.26 61.59
N GLU A 202 -27.67 9.73 61.32
CA GLU A 202 -28.82 9.54 62.21
C GLU A 202 -29.44 8.16 62.05
N ALA A 203 -29.53 7.68 60.80
CA ALA A 203 -30.10 6.39 60.46
C ALA A 203 -29.38 5.78 59.26
N ASP A 204 -29.09 4.48 59.37
CA ASP A 204 -28.77 3.63 58.23
C ASP A 204 -30.09 3.21 57.58
N GLU A 205 -30.37 3.78 56.40
CA GLU A 205 -31.62 3.53 55.67
C GLU A 205 -31.42 2.48 54.57
N THR A 206 -30.30 1.74 54.57
CA THR A 206 -29.94 0.84 53.47
C THR A 206 -30.94 -0.31 53.30
N VAL A 207 -31.48 -0.84 54.40
CA VAL A 207 -32.47 -1.92 54.36
C VAL A 207 -33.78 -1.39 53.77
N ASP A 208 -34.27 -0.25 54.28
CA ASP A 208 -35.53 0.34 53.86
C ASP A 208 -35.44 0.85 52.41
N ALA A 209 -34.31 1.45 52.01
CA ALA A 209 -34.10 1.90 50.63
C ALA A 209 -34.08 0.76 49.60
N ASN A 210 -33.67 -0.45 49.98
CA ASN A 210 -33.66 -1.62 49.09
C ASN A 210 -34.92 -2.50 49.22
N SER A 211 -35.75 -2.23 50.23
CA SER A 211 -37.02 -2.87 50.50
C SER A 211 -38.10 -2.40 49.50
N ALA A 212 -39.14 -3.19 49.28
CA ALA A 212 -40.33 -2.78 48.52
C ALA A 212 -41.46 -2.28 49.46
N GLY A 213 -41.13 -2.00 50.72
CA GLY A 213 -42.04 -1.46 51.72
C GLY A 213 -42.52 -0.07 51.33
N ALA A 214 -43.79 0.22 51.59
CA ALA A 214 -44.32 1.53 51.24
C ALA A 214 -43.87 2.57 52.27
N ASP A 215 -43.27 3.66 51.78
CA ASP A 215 -42.92 4.84 52.58
C ASP A 215 -42.02 4.55 53.81
N ASP A 216 -41.19 3.52 53.72
CA ASP A 216 -40.29 3.07 54.80
C ASP A 216 -38.92 3.75 54.78
N TRP A 217 -38.51 4.33 53.65
CA TRP A 217 -37.23 5.04 53.52
C TRP A 217 -37.38 6.56 53.70
N GLN A 218 -36.80 7.14 54.76
CA GLN A 218 -36.88 8.58 55.01
C GLN A 218 -35.66 9.35 54.47
N PHE A 219 -35.87 10.26 53.50
CA PHE A 219 -34.76 11.05 52.92
C PHE A 219 -34.23 12.15 53.86
N PHE A 220 -35.12 13.00 54.38
CA PHE A 220 -34.78 14.00 55.41
C PHE A 220 -35.99 14.40 56.27
N PRO A 221 -35.77 14.76 57.55
CA PRO A 221 -36.86 15.13 58.46
C PRO A 221 -37.52 16.48 58.12
N THR A 222 -38.67 16.76 58.72
CA THR A 222 -39.32 18.08 58.63
C THR A 222 -38.46 19.14 59.30
N GLY A 223 -38.38 20.34 58.71
CA GLY A 223 -37.59 21.44 59.26
C GLY A 223 -36.87 22.27 58.20
N ALA A 224 -36.02 23.19 58.65
CA ALA A 224 -35.26 24.13 57.81
C ALA A 224 -33.75 23.91 57.84
N ALA A 225 -33.27 22.86 58.51
CA ALA A 225 -31.87 22.46 58.46
C ALA A 225 -31.50 21.92 57.06
N ALA A 226 -30.23 22.07 56.70
CA ALA A 226 -29.65 21.61 55.43
C ALA A 226 -29.28 20.12 55.50
N ASP A 227 -30.29 19.31 55.81
CA ASP A 227 -30.17 17.86 55.97
C ASP A 227 -29.95 17.21 54.59
N TYR A 228 -29.38 16.01 54.56
CA TYR A 228 -29.08 15.34 53.30
C TYR A 228 -29.19 13.82 53.39
N ALA A 229 -29.59 13.22 52.27
CA ALA A 229 -29.53 11.78 52.06
C ALA A 229 -28.26 11.44 51.26
N LEU A 230 -27.50 10.46 51.73
CA LEU A 230 -26.33 9.91 51.04
C LEU A 230 -26.71 8.59 50.38
N VAL A 231 -26.26 8.40 49.14
CA VAL A 231 -26.36 7.14 48.41
C VAL A 231 -24.95 6.74 48.00
N GLY A 232 -24.51 5.56 48.45
CA GLY A 232 -23.20 4.99 48.16
C GLY A 232 -23.33 3.72 47.33
N TYR A 233 -22.41 3.55 46.38
CA TYR A 233 -22.32 2.35 45.56
C TYR A 233 -20.86 1.92 45.36
N SER A 234 -20.65 0.61 45.16
CA SER A 234 -19.31 -0.01 45.09
C SER A 234 -18.49 0.41 43.87
N GLN A 235 -19.15 0.91 42.82
CA GLN A 235 -18.54 1.38 41.58
C GLN A 235 -19.13 2.73 41.14
N LYS A 236 -18.47 3.39 40.19
CA LYS A 236 -18.98 4.65 39.61
C LYS A 236 -20.27 4.37 38.85
N PHE A 237 -21.27 5.23 39.02
CA PHE A 237 -22.57 5.12 38.37
C PHE A 237 -23.02 6.48 37.85
N LYS A 238 -24.04 6.51 36.98
CA LYS A 238 -24.56 7.76 36.40
C LYS A 238 -26.06 7.96 36.54
N LYS A 239 -26.75 6.99 37.16
CA LYS A 239 -28.19 6.95 37.29
C LYS A 239 -28.58 6.31 38.61
N ILE A 240 -29.50 6.95 39.33
CA ILE A 240 -30.26 6.36 40.42
C ILE A 240 -31.74 6.38 40.05
N ILE A 241 -32.46 5.36 40.49
CA ILE A 241 -33.90 5.23 40.34
C ILE A 241 -34.48 5.34 41.73
N LEU A 242 -35.40 6.30 41.93
CA LEU A 242 -36.04 6.54 43.21
C LEU A 242 -37.55 6.40 43.03
N ASN A 243 -38.15 5.46 43.76
CA ASN A 243 -39.59 5.38 43.92
C ASN A 243 -40.00 6.19 45.14
N VAL A 244 -40.52 7.40 44.91
CA VAL A 244 -40.97 8.31 45.98
C VAL A 244 -42.43 8.00 46.28
N GLY A 245 -42.71 7.39 47.43
CA GLY A 245 -44.07 7.07 47.88
C GLY A 245 -44.81 8.31 48.37
N THR A 246 -44.15 9.11 49.20
CA THR A 246 -44.69 10.37 49.73
C THR A 246 -43.85 11.53 49.22
N ALA A 247 -44.46 12.39 48.40
CA ALA A 247 -43.79 13.59 47.91
C ALA A 247 -43.52 14.58 49.06
N GLY A 248 -42.32 15.14 49.06
CA GLY A 248 -41.99 16.20 49.99
C GLY A 248 -42.74 17.49 49.66
N VAL A 249 -43.23 18.17 50.70
CA VAL A 249 -43.92 19.47 50.58
C VAL A 249 -43.09 20.52 51.29
N GLY A 250 -42.93 21.69 50.67
CA GLY A 250 -42.15 22.78 51.23
C GLY A 250 -41.47 23.67 50.19
N THR A 251 -40.74 24.69 50.67
CA THR A 251 -40.03 25.67 49.82
C THR A 251 -38.62 25.24 49.44
N TYR A 252 -38.15 24.11 49.95
CA TYR A 252 -36.78 23.63 49.78
C TYR A 252 -36.43 23.22 48.34
N THR A 253 -35.14 23.24 48.03
CA THR A 253 -34.54 22.68 46.82
C THR A 253 -33.46 21.66 47.19
N VAL A 254 -33.10 20.76 46.26
CA VAL A 254 -32.10 19.71 46.43
C VAL A 254 -30.97 19.93 45.43
N ALA A 255 -29.75 20.03 45.93
CA ALA A 255 -28.52 20.04 45.15
C ALA A 255 -27.84 18.68 45.21
N TRP A 256 -27.57 18.08 44.05
CA TRP A 256 -26.86 16.81 43.94
C TRP A 256 -25.35 17.05 43.92
N GLN A 257 -24.63 16.38 44.81
CA GLN A 257 -23.18 16.51 44.97
C GLN A 257 -22.52 15.15 45.05
N TYR A 258 -21.25 15.05 44.66
CA TYR A 258 -20.41 13.85 44.77
C TYR A 258 -19.17 14.13 45.62
N TRP A 259 -18.50 13.06 46.04
CA TRP A 259 -17.28 13.15 46.83
C TRP A 259 -16.02 13.01 45.95
N ASN A 260 -15.14 14.01 45.93
CA ASN A 260 -13.81 13.94 45.30
C ASN A 260 -12.66 14.19 46.29
N GLY A 261 -12.90 13.94 47.59
CA GLY A 261 -12.08 14.46 48.70
C GLY A 261 -12.69 15.72 49.34
N ALA A 262 -13.64 16.35 48.64
CA ALA A 262 -14.59 17.30 49.17
C ALA A 262 -15.96 17.07 48.52
N TRP A 263 -17.02 17.67 49.07
CA TRP A 263 -18.34 17.64 48.45
C TRP A 263 -18.44 18.66 47.32
N THR A 264 -18.57 18.17 46.09
CA THR A 264 -18.57 18.98 44.85
C THR A 264 -19.87 18.78 44.08
N ALA A 265 -20.38 19.81 43.41
CA ALA A 265 -21.63 19.73 42.63
C ALA A 265 -21.52 18.76 41.45
N LEU A 266 -22.54 17.91 41.28
CA LEU A 266 -22.66 17.07 40.09
C LEU A 266 -23.02 17.93 38.87
N SER A 267 -22.47 17.57 37.71
CA SER A 267 -22.77 18.22 36.43
C SER A 267 -23.73 17.37 35.59
N GLY A 268 -24.45 18.01 34.66
CA GLY A 268 -25.39 17.31 33.77
C GLY A 268 -26.58 16.66 34.48
N VAL A 269 -26.94 17.14 35.67
CA VAL A 269 -28.01 16.53 36.49
C VAL A 269 -29.37 16.73 35.83
N SER A 270 -30.09 15.63 35.60
CA SER A 270 -31.51 15.60 35.26
C SER A 270 -32.25 14.87 36.37
N ASP A 271 -32.99 15.61 37.20
CA ASP A 271 -33.72 15.10 38.36
C ASP A 271 -35.22 14.98 38.07
N GLY A 272 -35.67 13.76 37.73
CA GLY A 272 -37.09 13.45 37.51
C GLY A 272 -37.95 13.51 38.78
N THR A 273 -37.35 13.44 39.97
CA THR A 273 -38.08 13.58 41.24
C THR A 273 -38.45 15.03 41.55
N THR A 274 -37.85 15.99 40.82
CA THR A 274 -38.04 17.43 41.00
C THR A 274 -37.80 17.86 42.46
N ASN A 275 -36.60 17.59 42.99
CA ASN A 275 -36.25 17.80 44.40
C ASN A 275 -37.05 16.90 45.37
N LEU A 276 -37.34 15.65 44.98
CA LEU A 276 -38.14 14.70 45.77
C LEU A 276 -39.60 15.15 46.01
N LYS A 277 -40.16 15.97 45.12
CA LYS A 277 -41.54 16.49 45.20
C LYS A 277 -42.51 15.80 44.25
N THR A 278 -42.01 14.90 43.40
CA THR A 278 -42.82 14.10 42.46
C THR A 278 -42.87 12.65 42.95
N THR A 279 -44.08 12.12 43.15
CA THR A 279 -44.31 10.71 43.53
C THR A 279 -44.05 9.75 42.38
N GLY A 280 -43.79 8.48 42.70
CA GLY A 280 -43.58 7.37 41.76
C GLY A 280 -42.11 7.14 41.43
N THR A 281 -41.88 6.17 40.55
CA THR A 281 -40.54 5.76 40.09
C THR A 281 -39.97 6.77 39.10
N ASN A 282 -38.98 7.54 39.53
CA ASN A 282 -38.33 8.58 38.74
C ASN A 282 -36.81 8.37 38.73
N ASN A 283 -36.16 8.88 37.67
CA ASN A 283 -34.71 8.77 37.51
C ASN A 283 -34.02 10.08 37.91
N VAL A 284 -32.84 9.97 38.52
CA VAL A 284 -31.87 11.05 38.59
C VAL A 284 -30.63 10.62 37.83
N THR A 285 -30.30 11.31 36.74
CA THR A 285 -29.13 11.01 35.90
C THR A 285 -28.14 12.17 35.93
N PHE A 286 -26.85 11.89 35.76
CA PHE A 286 -25.78 12.89 35.79
C PHE A 286 -24.57 12.45 34.96
N THR A 287 -23.64 13.37 34.70
CA THR A 287 -22.37 13.04 34.06
C THR A 287 -21.39 12.46 35.09
N VAL A 288 -20.78 11.31 34.77
CA VAL A 288 -19.81 10.65 35.67
C VAL A 288 -18.60 11.55 35.87
N PRO A 289 -18.27 11.95 37.11
CA PRO A 289 -17.09 12.76 37.36
C PRO A 289 -15.79 11.96 37.17
N THR A 290 -14.81 12.56 36.51
CA THR A 290 -13.52 11.93 36.24
C THR A 290 -12.64 11.81 37.48
N ASP A 291 -12.78 12.74 38.42
CA ASP A 291 -12.04 12.84 39.69
C ASP A 291 -12.78 12.21 40.89
N TRP A 292 -13.85 11.45 40.64
CA TRP A 292 -14.62 10.79 41.70
C TRP A 292 -13.76 9.74 42.40
N VAL A 293 -13.64 9.87 43.72
CA VAL A 293 -12.92 8.92 44.60
C VAL A 293 -13.87 8.25 45.59
N ALA A 294 -13.62 6.97 45.86
CA ALA A 294 -14.33 6.23 46.89
C ALA A 294 -13.88 6.66 48.29
N THR A 295 -14.77 6.56 49.28
CA THR A 295 -14.45 6.87 50.68
C THR A 295 -15.29 6.03 51.63
N SER A 296 -14.80 5.80 52.86
CA SER A 296 -15.57 5.17 53.94
C SER A 296 -16.22 6.25 54.80
N LEU A 297 -17.54 6.17 54.98
CA LEU A 297 -18.33 7.10 55.79
C LEU A 297 -18.99 6.33 56.93
N ASN A 298 -18.79 6.77 58.17
CA ASN A 298 -19.38 6.16 59.37
C ASN A 298 -19.07 4.65 59.55
N GLY A 299 -17.88 4.21 59.15
CA GLY A 299 -17.50 2.79 59.23
C GLY A 299 -18.11 1.91 58.13
N SER A 300 -18.74 2.50 57.11
CA SER A 300 -19.11 1.79 55.88
C SER A 300 -17.88 1.26 55.14
N GLN A 301 -18.09 0.35 54.19
CA GLN A 301 -17.07 0.07 53.19
C GLN A 301 -16.72 1.32 52.36
N SER A 302 -15.58 1.30 51.67
CA SER A 302 -15.21 2.39 50.76
C SER A 302 -16.13 2.39 49.53
N LEU A 303 -16.92 3.46 49.34
CA LEU A 303 -17.95 3.58 48.31
C LEU A 303 -17.86 4.91 47.56
N TYR A 304 -18.41 4.94 46.34
CA TYR A 304 -18.66 6.15 45.58
C TYR A 304 -19.97 6.78 46.04
N TYR A 305 -19.87 7.90 46.76
CA TYR A 305 -21.03 8.57 47.32
C TYR A 305 -21.50 9.76 46.47
N ILE A 306 -22.82 9.85 46.35
CA ILE A 306 -23.53 11.10 46.03
C ILE A 306 -24.40 11.50 47.22
N ARG A 307 -24.73 12.80 47.32
CA ARG A 307 -25.70 13.31 48.29
C ARG A 307 -26.76 14.18 47.64
N ALA A 308 -27.99 14.01 48.10
CA ALA A 308 -29.09 14.95 47.91
C ALA A 308 -29.05 15.98 49.05
N LEU A 309 -28.35 17.09 48.83
CA LEU A 309 -28.24 18.16 49.82
C LEU A 309 -29.43 19.11 49.72
N LYS A 310 -30.24 19.17 50.76
CA LYS A 310 -31.31 20.16 50.85
C LYS A 310 -30.73 21.55 51.17
N ASP A 311 -31.31 22.59 50.57
CA ASP A 311 -31.06 23.98 50.98
C ASP A 311 -31.71 24.32 52.34
N THR A 312 -31.64 25.60 52.75
CA THR A 312 -32.25 26.09 54.01
C THR A 312 -33.77 26.31 53.89
N GLY A 313 -34.42 25.86 52.82
CA GLY A 313 -35.86 25.93 52.67
C GLY A 313 -36.57 25.00 53.66
N THR A 314 -37.86 25.27 53.94
CA THR A 314 -38.61 24.50 54.93
C THR A 314 -39.24 23.27 54.30
N VAL A 315 -39.12 22.11 54.95
CA VAL A 315 -39.85 20.87 54.67
C VAL A 315 -41.04 20.79 55.63
N THR A 316 -42.26 20.86 55.09
CA THR A 316 -43.51 20.74 55.86
C THR A 316 -44.09 19.33 55.81
N THR A 317 -43.73 18.54 54.79
CA THR A 317 -44.01 17.10 54.71
C THR A 317 -42.72 16.42 54.26
N THR A 318 -42.25 15.47 55.06
CA THR A 318 -41.04 14.70 54.75
C THR A 318 -41.25 13.88 53.47
N PRO A 319 -40.31 13.92 52.52
CA PRO A 319 -40.30 12.98 51.41
C PRO A 319 -39.94 11.57 51.92
N LEU A 320 -40.76 10.58 51.57
CA LEU A 320 -40.54 9.17 51.89
C LEU A 320 -40.39 8.37 50.58
N GLY A 321 -39.35 7.55 50.53
CA GLY A 321 -39.12 6.56 49.48
C GLY A 321 -39.83 5.25 49.81
N THR A 322 -40.30 4.58 48.77
CA THR A 322 -40.74 3.18 48.80
C THR A 322 -39.60 2.24 48.43
N GLN A 323 -38.70 2.66 47.52
CA GLN A 323 -37.57 1.85 47.07
C GLN A 323 -36.59 2.69 46.24
N GLY A 324 -35.32 2.31 46.22
CA GLY A 324 -34.27 2.88 45.39
C GLY A 324 -33.42 1.82 44.70
N PHE A 325 -32.85 2.18 43.55
CA PHE A 325 -31.90 1.35 42.82
C PHE A 325 -30.78 2.18 42.21
N ILE A 326 -29.62 1.56 42.02
CA ILE A 326 -28.64 2.07 41.08
C ILE A 326 -29.09 1.66 39.67
N GLY A 327 -29.46 2.65 38.86
CA GLY A 327 -30.13 2.40 37.60
C GLY A 327 -29.19 1.90 36.53
N ALA A 328 -29.64 0.90 35.77
CA ALA A 328 -29.01 0.41 34.55
C ALA A 328 -29.01 1.48 33.45
N THR A 329 -27.98 1.42 32.61
CA THR A 329 -27.78 2.35 31.48
C THR A 329 -28.18 1.74 30.14
N GLY A 330 -27.91 0.46 29.91
CA GLY A 330 -27.92 -0.14 28.58
C GLY A 330 -28.97 -1.23 28.36
N SER A 331 -29.42 -1.33 27.10
CA SER A 331 -30.08 -2.52 26.56
C SER A 331 -29.66 -2.67 25.10
N VAL A 332 -29.07 -3.82 24.81
CA VAL A 332 -28.56 -4.17 23.49
C VAL A 332 -29.29 -5.41 22.97
N THR A 333 -29.14 -5.71 21.69
CA THR A 333 -29.71 -6.91 21.08
C THR A 333 -28.57 -7.83 20.68
N GLN A 334 -28.48 -8.99 21.33
CA GLN A 334 -27.61 -10.08 20.88
C GLN A 334 -27.95 -10.42 19.44
N THR A 335 -26.94 -10.57 18.60
CA THR A 335 -27.13 -10.93 17.19
C THR A 335 -27.32 -12.44 17.07
N ALA A 336 -28.37 -12.89 16.37
CA ALA A 336 -28.64 -14.32 16.12
C ALA A 336 -27.47 -14.97 15.37
N VAL A 337 -26.56 -15.66 16.08
CA VAL A 337 -25.47 -16.43 15.47
C VAL A 337 -25.01 -17.51 16.44
N ALA A 338 -24.61 -18.68 15.92
CA ALA A 338 -24.04 -19.81 16.65
C ALA A 338 -22.66 -19.55 17.33
N ALA A 339 -22.32 -18.30 17.64
CA ALA A 339 -21.00 -17.92 18.16
C ALA A 339 -21.13 -17.22 19.52
N VAL A 340 -21.51 -18.00 20.54
CA VAL A 340 -20.76 -17.91 21.80
C VAL A 340 -19.42 -18.56 21.51
N SER A 341 -18.38 -17.74 21.42
CA SER A 341 -17.03 -18.26 21.42
C SER A 341 -16.58 -18.34 22.88
N ALA A 342 -16.36 -19.55 23.37
CA ALA A 342 -15.60 -19.83 24.58
C ALA A 342 -14.23 -20.39 24.16
N GLY A 343 -13.22 -20.23 25.00
CA GLY A 343 -11.88 -20.78 24.72
C GLY A 343 -10.75 -19.88 25.17
N GLU A 344 -9.52 -20.27 24.83
CA GLU A 344 -8.32 -19.56 25.28
C GLU A 344 -7.88 -18.44 24.32
N SER A 345 -7.38 -17.34 24.88
CA SER A 345 -6.74 -16.25 24.17
C SER A 345 -5.22 -16.31 24.30
N LEU A 346 -4.51 -15.85 23.27
CA LEU A 346 -3.05 -15.79 23.22
C LEU A 346 -2.61 -14.43 22.71
N TRP A 347 -1.68 -13.82 23.46
CA TRP A 347 -0.94 -12.64 23.06
C TRP A 347 0.55 -12.95 23.01
N ALA A 348 1.11 -12.93 21.81
CA ALA A 348 2.54 -13.10 21.60
C ALA A 348 3.23 -11.74 21.68
N ASN A 349 4.45 -11.72 22.20
CA ASN A 349 5.27 -10.52 22.19
C ASN A 349 6.06 -10.45 20.89
N ILE A 350 6.11 -9.25 20.31
CA ILE A 350 7.01 -8.93 19.22
C ILE A 350 7.94 -7.81 19.65
N TYR A 351 9.20 -7.89 19.26
CA TYR A 351 10.17 -6.83 19.52
C TYR A 351 11.07 -6.63 18.32
N SER A 352 11.21 -5.39 17.89
CA SER A 352 11.98 -5.06 16.70
C SER A 352 13.48 -4.97 16.99
N ILE A 353 14.29 -5.45 16.05
CA ILE A 353 15.76 -5.38 16.09
C ILE A 353 16.30 -4.90 14.74
N GLY A 354 17.55 -4.47 14.72
CA GLY A 354 18.23 -4.00 13.51
C GLY A 354 18.43 -2.49 13.49
N THR A 355 18.50 -1.89 12.31
CA THR A 355 18.75 -0.45 12.14
C THR A 355 17.56 0.20 11.47
N ILE A 356 16.85 1.06 12.20
CA ILE A 356 15.68 1.77 11.73
C ILE A 356 15.97 3.27 11.72
N GLU A 357 15.63 3.94 10.62
CA GLU A 357 15.83 5.37 10.45
C GLU A 357 14.88 6.16 11.36
N SER A 358 15.35 7.29 11.89
CA SER A 358 14.57 8.14 12.80
C SER A 358 13.21 8.55 12.19
N ASN A 359 12.16 8.57 13.01
CA ASN A 359 10.77 8.89 12.61
C ASN A 359 10.13 7.86 11.67
N THR A 360 10.69 6.65 11.57
CA THR A 360 10.03 5.53 10.90
C THR A 360 9.05 4.90 11.87
N HIS A 361 7.76 5.00 11.57
CA HIS A 361 6.73 4.24 12.27
C HIS A 361 6.69 2.80 11.76
N LEU A 362 6.60 1.85 12.68
CA LEU A 362 6.34 0.46 12.36
C LEU A 362 4.83 0.23 12.39
N TYR A 363 4.29 -0.36 11.33
CA TYR A 363 2.88 -0.73 11.26
C TYR A 363 2.74 -2.21 10.96
N ILE A 364 1.68 -2.81 11.49
CA ILE A 364 1.48 -4.26 11.47
C ILE A 364 0.24 -4.55 10.64
N TYR A 365 0.35 -5.51 9.74
CA TYR A 365 -0.74 -6.02 8.94
C TYR A 365 -1.12 -7.41 9.45
N GLN A 366 -2.41 -7.58 9.75
CA GLN A 366 -3.02 -8.84 10.16
C GLN A 366 -4.46 -8.84 9.67
N ASN A 367 -4.95 -9.96 9.14
CA ASN A 367 -6.34 -10.13 8.71
C ASN A 367 -6.80 -9.05 7.70
N SER A 368 -5.96 -8.78 6.70
CA SER A 368 -6.25 -7.81 5.64
C SER A 368 -6.42 -6.35 6.06
N ALA A 369 -5.93 -5.97 7.24
CA ALA A 369 -6.00 -4.60 7.73
C ALA A 369 -4.76 -4.21 8.56
N ASN A 370 -4.59 -2.91 8.80
CA ASN A 370 -3.66 -2.44 9.82
C ASN A 370 -4.15 -2.87 11.21
N LEU A 371 -3.24 -3.40 12.02
CA LEU A 371 -3.48 -3.62 13.44
C LEU A 371 -3.58 -2.25 14.13
N VAL A 372 -4.69 -2.05 14.83
CA VAL A 372 -5.01 -0.85 15.62
C VAL A 372 -5.41 -1.27 17.02
N ALA A 373 -5.41 -0.33 17.96
CA ALA A 373 -5.83 -0.62 19.33
C ALA A 373 -7.28 -1.09 19.34
N TYR A 374 -7.61 -2.00 20.26
CA TYR A 374 -8.89 -2.71 20.31
C TYR A 374 -10.10 -1.79 20.29
N LYS A 375 -10.00 -0.63 20.96
CA LYS A 375 -11.07 0.39 21.06
C LYS A 375 -10.68 1.72 20.42
N SER A 376 -9.71 1.73 19.50
CA SER A 376 -9.23 2.93 18.80
C SER A 376 -9.10 2.70 17.31
N THR A 377 -9.10 3.77 16.52
CA THR A 377 -8.81 3.72 15.08
C THR A 377 -7.32 3.90 14.76
N THR A 378 -6.48 4.06 15.78
CA THR A 378 -5.02 4.19 15.67
C THR A 378 -4.35 3.09 16.47
N ASP A 379 -3.06 2.84 16.23
CA ASP A 379 -2.27 1.98 17.10
C ASP A 379 -1.95 2.67 18.45
N TRP A 380 -1.25 1.93 19.31
CA TRP A 380 -0.95 2.30 20.70
C TRP A 380 0.55 2.42 21.00
N TRP A 381 1.40 2.40 19.96
CA TRP A 381 2.86 2.53 20.09
C TRP A 381 3.37 3.74 19.30
N GLY A 382 4.58 4.20 19.64
CA GLY A 382 5.20 5.35 18.96
C GLY A 382 6.07 4.97 17.76
N ASP A 383 6.61 5.99 17.09
CA ASP A 383 7.62 5.82 16.05
C ASP A 383 8.87 5.10 16.58
N GLY A 384 9.54 4.33 15.72
CA GLY A 384 10.81 3.67 16.00
C GLY A 384 10.65 2.20 16.42
N HIS A 385 11.56 1.73 17.28
CA HIS A 385 11.54 0.35 17.72
C HIS A 385 10.33 0.06 18.63
N ILE A 386 9.64 -1.04 18.34
CA ILE A 386 8.51 -1.54 19.15
C ILE A 386 8.93 -2.74 20.00
N ASP A 387 8.32 -2.87 21.17
CA ASP A 387 8.23 -4.07 22.02
C ASP A 387 6.81 -4.10 22.58
N ILE A 388 5.93 -4.95 22.02
CA ILE A 388 4.49 -4.95 22.30
C ILE A 388 3.93 -6.37 22.33
N LEU A 389 2.76 -6.55 22.93
CA LEU A 389 1.97 -7.78 22.81
C LEU A 389 0.93 -7.64 21.69
N VAL A 390 0.88 -8.61 20.80
CA VAL A 390 -0.07 -8.70 19.69
C VAL A 390 -1.04 -9.84 19.96
N ASN A 391 -2.33 -9.60 19.79
CA ASN A 391 -3.33 -10.65 19.91
C ASN A 391 -3.23 -11.62 18.71
N VAL A 392 -3.01 -12.90 19.02
CA VAL A 392 -2.78 -13.96 18.05
C VAL A 392 -4.00 -14.86 17.94
N LYS A 393 -4.54 -15.21 19.11
CA LYS A 393 -5.69 -16.08 19.28
C LYS A 393 -6.68 -15.40 20.21
N GLU A 394 -7.94 -15.52 19.89
CA GLU A 394 -9.03 -15.06 20.72
C GLU A 394 -10.07 -16.18 20.80
N LEU A 395 -10.31 -16.67 22.01
CA LEU A 395 -11.31 -17.71 22.30
C LEU A 395 -11.16 -18.95 21.40
N GLY A 396 -9.96 -19.52 21.39
CA GLY A 396 -9.62 -20.72 20.64
C GLY A 396 -9.34 -20.50 19.15
N THR A 397 -9.72 -19.35 18.58
CA THR A 397 -9.59 -19.08 17.14
C THR A 397 -8.42 -18.15 16.84
N GLU A 398 -7.56 -18.56 15.90
CA GLU A 398 -6.43 -17.74 15.44
C GLU A 398 -6.88 -16.66 14.47
N THR A 399 -6.36 -15.45 14.68
CA THR A 399 -6.55 -14.35 13.74
C THR A 399 -5.49 -14.47 12.65
N ASP A 400 -5.93 -14.63 11.39
CA ASP A 400 -5.06 -14.74 10.21
C ASP A 400 -3.96 -15.81 10.36
N GLU A 401 -4.33 -16.98 10.89
CA GLU A 401 -3.40 -18.13 11.09
C GLU A 401 -2.21 -17.76 11.98
N ALA A 402 -2.41 -16.83 12.92
CA ALA A 402 -1.36 -16.30 13.78
C ALA A 402 -0.22 -15.57 13.04
N VAL A 403 -0.36 -15.31 11.74
CA VAL A 403 0.67 -14.63 10.94
C VAL A 403 0.44 -13.13 10.97
N ILE A 404 1.51 -12.38 11.20
CA ILE A 404 1.53 -10.94 11.00
C ILE A 404 2.64 -10.54 10.02
N LYS A 405 2.48 -9.39 9.37
CA LYS A 405 3.55 -8.71 8.64
C LYS A 405 3.83 -7.35 9.28
N VAL A 406 5.06 -7.12 9.71
CA VAL A 406 5.51 -5.84 10.26
C VAL A 406 6.25 -5.07 9.17
N TYR A 407 5.87 -3.82 8.95
CA TYR A 407 6.41 -2.98 7.89
C TYR A 407 7.11 -1.74 8.43
N ALA A 408 8.20 -1.36 7.76
CA ALA A 408 8.93 -0.11 7.95
C ALA A 408 9.00 0.63 6.61
N ARG A 409 8.06 1.55 6.35
CA ARG A 409 7.93 2.24 5.05
C ARG A 409 7.80 3.76 5.15
N GLN A 410 8.79 4.40 5.75
CA GLN A 410 8.89 5.85 5.73
C GLN A 410 9.36 6.34 4.36
N TYR A 411 8.61 7.27 3.75
CA TYR A 411 9.02 7.88 2.49
C TYR A 411 10.42 8.52 2.60
N SER A 412 11.19 8.51 1.51
CA SER A 412 12.62 8.86 1.43
C SER A 412 13.62 7.87 2.07
N LYS A 413 13.13 6.74 2.60
CA LYS A 413 13.96 5.64 3.12
C LYS A 413 13.80 4.37 2.29
N THR A 414 14.81 3.50 2.35
CA THR A 414 14.65 2.12 1.91
C THR A 414 13.65 1.43 2.83
N TYR A 415 12.84 0.54 2.25
CA TYR A 415 11.78 -0.14 2.99
C TYR A 415 12.28 -1.43 3.62
N SER A 416 11.54 -1.86 4.63
CA SER A 416 11.73 -3.16 5.26
C SER A 416 10.39 -3.78 5.61
N TYR A 417 10.37 -5.11 5.65
CA TYR A 417 9.24 -5.86 6.18
C TYR A 417 9.73 -7.18 6.76
N TYR A 418 8.95 -7.73 7.67
CA TYR A 418 9.17 -9.08 8.21
C TYR A 418 7.84 -9.76 8.44
N SER A 419 7.75 -11.03 8.05
CA SER A 419 6.59 -11.89 8.30
C SER A 419 6.94 -12.89 9.39
N VAL A 420 6.05 -13.08 10.36
CA VAL A 420 6.25 -14.04 11.45
C VAL A 420 4.95 -14.76 11.76
N ASP A 421 5.06 -16.06 12.03
CA ASP A 421 4.00 -16.89 12.58
C ASP A 421 4.13 -16.92 14.10
N LEU A 422 3.06 -16.53 14.80
CA LEU A 422 3.02 -16.37 16.25
C LEU A 422 2.25 -17.50 16.95
N THR A 423 1.94 -18.60 16.26
CA THR A 423 1.11 -19.72 16.77
C THR A 423 1.57 -20.24 18.13
N THR A 424 2.89 -20.29 18.35
CA THR A 424 3.49 -20.80 19.61
C THR A 424 3.50 -19.77 20.74
N GLY A 425 3.15 -18.51 20.48
CA GLY A 425 3.25 -17.43 21.45
C GLY A 425 4.69 -16.95 21.65
N GLY A 426 5.05 -16.66 22.91
CA GLY A 426 6.42 -16.29 23.29
C GLY A 426 6.86 -14.92 22.76
N ARG A 427 8.18 -14.68 22.84
CA ARG A 427 8.81 -13.44 22.34
C ARG A 427 9.44 -13.67 20.97
N ASN A 428 9.07 -12.83 20.01
CA ASN A 428 9.41 -13.00 18.61
C ASN A 428 10.20 -11.78 18.09
N PRO A 429 11.49 -11.96 17.71
CA PRO A 429 12.28 -10.87 17.15
C PRO A 429 11.81 -10.52 15.74
N ILE A 430 11.72 -9.22 15.47
CA ILE A 430 11.33 -8.67 14.17
C ILE A 430 12.54 -7.93 13.59
N PRO A 431 13.39 -8.59 12.79
CA PRO A 431 14.54 -7.95 12.17
C PRO A 431 14.10 -7.02 11.04
N LEU A 432 14.42 -5.74 11.18
CA LEU A 432 14.12 -4.70 10.19
C LEU A 432 15.37 -3.86 9.95
N GLN A 433 15.55 -3.48 8.68
CA GLN A 433 16.63 -2.61 8.28
C GLN A 433 16.14 -1.61 7.23
N THR A 434 16.24 -0.33 7.58
CA THR A 434 15.99 0.80 6.68
C THR A 434 17.24 1.67 6.61
N GLY A 435 17.41 2.38 5.50
CA GLY A 435 18.49 3.35 5.32
C GLY A 435 18.02 4.53 4.48
N ASN A 436 18.86 5.55 4.37
CA ASN A 436 18.57 6.68 3.49
C ASN A 436 18.55 6.25 2.01
N ASP A 437 17.48 6.59 1.31
CA ASP A 437 17.32 6.28 -0.11
C ASP A 437 17.70 7.52 -0.94
N LEU A 438 18.93 7.52 -1.48
CA LEU A 438 19.48 8.70 -2.16
C LEU A 438 18.75 9.05 -3.45
N ASP A 439 18.03 8.10 -4.02
CA ASP A 439 17.30 8.24 -5.28
C ASP A 439 15.80 8.54 -5.05
N ASN A 440 15.40 8.75 -3.79
CA ASN A 440 14.06 9.16 -3.38
C ASN A 440 14.14 10.29 -2.33
N GLN A 441 14.54 11.48 -2.76
CA GLN A 441 14.77 12.62 -1.85
C GLN A 441 13.79 13.78 -2.09
N THR A 442 12.97 13.71 -3.13
CA THR A 442 12.02 14.76 -3.48
C THR A 442 10.81 14.71 -2.56
N GLY A 443 10.36 15.83 -2.00
CA GLY A 443 9.11 15.88 -1.21
C GLY A 443 7.88 15.60 -2.08
N TYR A 444 6.76 15.21 -1.47
CA TYR A 444 5.48 15.05 -2.19
C TYR A 444 4.44 16.12 -1.85
N TRP A 445 4.76 17.06 -0.97
CA TRP A 445 3.93 18.23 -0.67
C TRP A 445 4.76 19.51 -0.69
N ARG A 446 4.09 20.62 -0.98
CA ARG A 446 4.61 21.97 -0.90
C ARG A 446 3.65 22.88 -0.14
N ILE A 447 4.18 23.73 0.73
CA ILE A 447 3.47 24.81 1.42
C ILE A 447 4.22 26.13 1.27
N ILE A 448 3.48 27.24 1.34
CA ILE A 448 4.04 28.60 1.35
C ILE A 448 3.68 29.24 2.68
N GLY A 449 4.71 29.64 3.41
CA GLY A 449 4.60 30.33 4.68
C GLY A 449 4.31 31.82 4.55
N SER A 450 3.96 32.45 5.67
CA SER A 450 3.84 33.88 5.86
C SER A 450 4.26 34.26 7.28
N GLY A 451 4.84 35.45 7.42
CA GLY A 451 5.31 35.97 8.71
C GLY A 451 6.40 35.12 9.34
N ALA A 452 7.24 34.45 8.54
CA ALA A 452 8.23 33.54 9.08
C ALA A 452 9.30 34.25 9.94
N THR A 453 9.67 33.61 11.06
CA THR A 453 10.78 34.04 11.93
C THR A 453 11.92 33.03 11.79
N GLY A 454 13.12 33.48 11.42
CA GLY A 454 14.27 32.58 11.22
C GLY A 454 14.29 31.93 9.83
N THR A 455 15.16 30.92 9.67
CA THR A 455 15.46 30.27 8.39
C THR A 455 15.31 28.76 8.54
N PHE A 456 14.33 28.16 7.87
CA PHE A 456 14.20 26.71 7.81
C PHE A 456 15.40 26.06 7.09
N VAL A 457 15.78 24.87 7.51
CA VAL A 457 16.89 24.08 6.97
C VAL A 457 16.39 22.79 6.33
N VAL A 458 17.07 22.33 5.28
CA VAL A 458 16.75 21.06 4.63
C VAL A 458 17.08 19.89 5.58
N GLY A 459 16.19 18.90 5.63
CA GLY A 459 16.33 17.69 6.45
C GLY A 459 15.77 17.80 7.87
N GLU A 460 15.36 18.98 8.32
CA GLU A 460 14.71 19.11 9.64
C GLU A 460 13.25 18.68 9.61
N THR A 461 12.76 18.28 10.78
CA THR A 461 11.34 18.06 11.04
C THR A 461 10.66 19.40 11.29
N ILE A 462 9.48 19.58 10.70
CA ILE A 462 8.53 20.63 11.02
C ILE A 462 7.33 20.04 11.74
N SER A 463 6.82 20.74 12.75
CA SER A 463 5.66 20.31 13.52
C SER A 463 4.73 21.48 13.85
N LYS A 464 3.43 21.20 14.02
CA LYS A 464 2.45 22.15 14.55
C LYS A 464 2.11 21.81 15.99
N SER A 465 2.39 22.74 16.90
CA SER A 465 2.10 22.58 18.33
C SER A 465 0.62 22.26 18.59
N GLY A 466 0.36 21.34 19.52
CA GLY A 466 -0.99 20.89 19.90
C GLY A 466 -1.69 19.98 18.88
N THR A 467 -0.98 19.50 17.85
CA THR A 467 -1.53 18.56 16.85
C THR A 467 -0.53 17.47 16.49
N ASN A 468 -0.97 16.42 15.80
CA ASN A 468 -0.11 15.35 15.29
C ASN A 468 0.51 15.66 13.91
N LYS A 469 0.35 16.89 13.39
CA LYS A 469 0.85 17.30 12.08
C LYS A 469 2.36 17.46 12.10
N LYS A 470 3.06 16.61 11.35
CA LYS A 470 4.51 16.62 11.21
C LYS A 470 4.94 16.35 9.77
N GLY A 471 6.05 16.96 9.37
CA GLY A 471 6.66 16.73 8.06
C GLY A 471 8.18 16.88 8.13
N LYS A 472 8.88 16.33 7.14
CA LYS A 472 10.33 16.48 7.00
C LYS A 472 10.65 17.25 5.74
N ILE A 473 11.41 18.34 5.89
CA ILE A 473 11.74 19.26 4.80
C ILE A 473 12.76 18.60 3.87
N THR A 474 12.48 18.60 2.56
CA THR A 474 13.36 18.12 1.50
C THR A 474 13.97 19.24 0.67
N ALA A 475 13.32 20.40 0.60
CA ALA A 475 13.88 21.61 0.01
C ALA A 475 13.25 22.86 0.62
N VAL A 476 14.00 23.97 0.59
CA VAL A 476 13.53 25.30 1.00
C VAL A 476 13.83 26.29 -0.13
N ALA A 477 12.84 27.08 -0.52
CA ALA A 477 13.01 28.22 -1.42
C ALA A 477 12.52 29.51 -0.74
N ASP A 478 12.96 30.66 -1.27
CA ASP A 478 12.56 31.99 -0.80
C ASP A 478 12.88 32.27 0.70
N SER A 479 13.98 31.67 1.19
CA SER A 479 14.47 31.80 2.57
C SER A 479 15.87 32.43 2.60
N PRO A 480 16.21 33.38 3.50
CA PRO A 480 15.42 33.91 4.64
C PRO A 480 14.47 35.03 4.22
N GLY A 481 13.23 34.69 3.92
CA GLY A 481 12.16 35.63 3.58
C GLY A 481 10.96 35.44 4.50
N THR A 482 10.10 36.45 4.60
CA THR A 482 8.86 36.35 5.39
C THR A 482 7.87 35.34 4.83
N THR A 483 8.11 34.80 3.62
CA THR A 483 7.24 33.88 2.90
C THR A 483 8.01 32.66 2.38
N PRO A 484 8.53 31.78 3.26
CA PRO A 484 9.32 30.64 2.83
C PRO A 484 8.46 29.62 2.08
N THR A 485 9.01 29.04 1.02
CA THR A 485 8.40 27.91 0.32
C THR A 485 9.05 26.62 0.81
N LEU A 486 8.28 25.73 1.45
CA LEU A 486 8.77 24.48 2.02
C LEU A 486 8.27 23.28 1.22
N TYR A 487 9.19 22.42 0.81
CA TYR A 487 8.91 21.13 0.17
C TYR A 487 9.17 20.03 1.20
N TYR A 488 8.24 19.10 1.34
CA TYR A 488 8.30 18.12 2.43
C TYR A 488 7.54 16.83 2.12
N TYR A 489 7.74 15.85 2.99
CA TYR A 489 6.89 14.65 3.10
C TYR A 489 6.39 14.50 4.54
N LEU A 490 5.25 13.85 4.73
CA LEU A 490 4.64 13.64 6.04
C LEU A 490 5.38 12.56 6.85
N ILE A 491 5.45 12.78 8.16
CA ILE A 491 5.95 11.83 9.16
C ILE A 491 5.00 11.84 10.39
N GLY A 492 5.28 11.00 11.38
CA GLY A 492 4.46 10.85 12.59
C GLY A 492 3.31 9.88 12.42
N ASP A 493 2.52 9.68 13.48
CA ASP A 493 1.35 8.80 13.47
C ASP A 493 0.14 9.49 14.13
N PRO A 494 -1.02 9.57 13.45
CA PRO A 494 -1.24 9.27 12.03
C PRO A 494 -0.59 10.30 11.09
N LEU A 495 -0.35 9.92 9.84
CA LEU A 495 0.14 10.82 8.78
C LEU A 495 -0.90 11.90 8.45
N THR A 496 -0.79 13.06 9.08
CA THR A 496 -1.78 14.15 8.97
C THR A 496 -1.19 15.32 8.16
N PRO A 497 -1.83 15.74 7.05
CA PRO A 497 -1.36 16.89 6.29
C PRO A 497 -1.46 18.19 7.11
N PHE A 498 -0.56 19.14 6.79
CA PHE A 498 -0.73 20.53 7.20
C PHE A 498 -1.91 21.15 6.46
N ASP A 499 -2.45 22.26 6.96
CA ASP A 499 -3.57 23.00 6.35
C ASP A 499 -3.25 24.50 6.22
N ASN A 500 -3.95 25.14 5.29
CA ASN A 500 -3.95 26.59 5.19
C ASN A 500 -4.46 27.24 6.49
N GLY A 501 -3.72 28.22 7.01
CA GLY A 501 -4.02 28.86 8.29
C GLY A 501 -3.44 28.16 9.51
N ASP A 502 -2.71 27.04 9.35
CA ASP A 502 -1.93 26.47 10.46
C ASP A 502 -0.87 27.48 10.93
N THR A 503 -1.07 28.03 12.13
CA THR A 503 -0.15 28.94 12.81
C THR A 503 0.93 28.17 13.57
N ALA A 504 2.08 28.81 13.79
CA ALA A 504 3.17 28.29 14.61
C ALA A 504 3.73 26.92 14.14
N VAL A 505 3.82 26.73 12.82
CA VAL A 505 4.56 25.60 12.25
C VAL A 505 6.04 25.87 12.47
N THR A 506 6.68 25.00 13.24
CA THR A 506 8.02 25.23 13.81
C THR A 506 9.00 24.17 13.32
N GLY A 507 10.22 24.58 12.95
CA GLY A 507 11.32 23.69 12.61
C GLY A 507 12.11 23.28 13.85
N ASP A 508 12.35 21.98 14.03
CA ASP A 508 12.98 21.43 15.23
C ASP A 508 14.46 21.83 15.36
N THR A 509 15.17 22.03 14.25
CA THR A 509 16.62 22.37 14.27
C THR A 509 16.84 23.88 14.22
N SER A 510 16.12 24.56 13.34
CA SER A 510 16.25 25.99 13.13
C SER A 510 15.52 26.84 14.17
N ALA A 511 14.55 26.25 14.88
CA ALA A 511 13.54 26.96 15.66
C ALA A 511 12.76 28.02 14.84
N ALA A 512 12.83 27.94 13.50
CA ALA A 512 12.11 28.85 12.64
C ALA A 512 10.61 28.59 12.75
N THR A 513 9.80 29.65 12.73
CA THR A 513 8.34 29.53 12.80
C THR A 513 7.69 30.20 11.61
N THR A 514 6.54 29.72 11.15
CA THR A 514 5.74 30.37 10.11
C THR A 514 4.26 30.06 10.29
N THR A 515 3.39 30.90 9.72
CA THR A 515 1.99 30.55 9.47
C THR A 515 1.86 30.06 8.03
N ILE A 516 1.15 28.96 7.79
CA ILE A 516 0.90 28.48 6.43
C ILE A 516 -0.15 29.38 5.77
N ALA A 517 0.24 30.07 4.69
CA ALA A 517 -0.60 30.98 3.93
C ALA A 517 -1.16 30.38 2.64
N THR A 518 -0.51 29.34 2.12
CA THR A 518 -1.01 28.58 0.97
C THR A 518 -0.51 27.14 1.03
N GLY A 519 -1.38 26.20 0.66
CA GLY A 519 -1.08 24.77 0.64
C GLY A 519 -1.81 23.99 1.73
N PRO A 520 -1.63 22.67 1.77
CA PRO A 520 -0.64 21.90 1.00
C PRO A 520 -1.03 21.73 -0.47
N THR A 521 -0.04 21.84 -1.37
CA THR A 521 -0.19 21.56 -2.81
C THR A 521 0.72 20.40 -3.20
N ALA A 522 0.24 19.50 -4.06
CA ALA A 522 1.01 18.35 -4.54
C ALA A 522 2.36 18.77 -5.16
N PHE A 523 3.39 17.95 -5.02
CA PHE A 523 4.73 18.17 -5.56
C PHE A 523 5.45 16.85 -5.82
N GLY A 524 6.55 16.87 -6.58
CA GLY A 524 7.37 15.69 -6.84
C GLY A 524 6.53 14.55 -7.43
N PRO A 525 6.62 13.31 -6.90
CA PRO A 525 5.89 12.18 -7.44
C PRO A 525 4.36 12.30 -7.32
N SER A 526 3.83 13.13 -6.42
CA SER A 526 2.37 13.32 -6.30
C SER A 526 1.81 14.34 -7.30
N ALA A 527 2.66 15.05 -8.04
CA ALA A 527 2.29 16.08 -9.01
C ALA A 527 2.79 15.80 -10.43
N LEU A 528 3.07 14.53 -10.75
CA LEU A 528 3.36 14.14 -12.14
C LEU A 528 2.12 14.36 -13.01
N GLY A 529 2.30 14.92 -14.21
CA GLY A 529 1.21 15.25 -15.12
C GLY A 529 0.42 14.00 -15.53
N THR A 530 1.10 13.06 -16.16
CA THR A 530 0.61 11.68 -16.37
C THR A 530 1.50 10.75 -15.55
N PRO A 531 1.04 10.25 -14.39
CA PRO A 531 1.86 9.38 -13.56
C PRO A 531 2.05 8.01 -14.22
N PRO A 532 3.12 7.27 -13.89
CA PRO A 532 3.25 5.87 -14.28
C PRO A 532 2.03 5.04 -13.87
N THR A 533 1.64 4.07 -14.70
CA THR A 533 0.56 3.13 -14.38
C THR A 533 1.11 1.72 -14.25
N ILE A 534 0.57 0.97 -13.29
CA ILE A 534 0.97 -0.40 -13.01
C ILE A 534 -0.20 -1.30 -13.33
N THR A 535 0.05 -2.28 -14.17
CA THR A 535 -0.95 -3.26 -14.59
C THR A 535 -0.44 -4.64 -14.22
N PHE A 536 -1.29 -5.42 -13.57
CA PHE A 536 -1.01 -6.80 -13.25
C PHE A 536 -1.77 -7.70 -14.23
N GLY A 537 -1.16 -8.82 -14.61
CA GLY A 537 -1.75 -9.73 -15.58
C GLY A 537 -1.83 -9.15 -17.00
N GLY A 538 -2.33 -9.95 -17.95
CA GLY A 538 -2.66 -9.47 -19.30
C GLY A 538 -1.50 -9.33 -20.29
N LEU A 539 -0.32 -9.87 -20.01
CA LEU A 539 0.70 -10.04 -21.04
C LEU A 539 0.36 -11.30 -21.84
N ALA A 540 0.18 -11.14 -23.15
CA ALA A 540 -0.36 -12.20 -24.00
C ALA A 540 0.39 -13.53 -23.82
N ASP A 541 -0.40 -14.60 -23.89
CA ASP A 541 -0.01 -16.00 -24.01
C ASP A 541 1.32 -16.20 -24.79
N GLY A 542 2.42 -16.46 -24.06
CA GLY A 542 3.74 -16.76 -24.63
C GLY A 542 4.80 -15.65 -24.57
N GLY A 543 4.56 -14.58 -23.79
CA GLY A 543 5.46 -13.42 -23.70
C GLY A 543 5.21 -12.44 -24.84
N THR A 544 5.13 -11.15 -24.54
CA THR A 544 4.88 -10.09 -25.55
C THR A 544 6.05 -9.14 -25.71
N SER A 545 7.03 -9.24 -24.82
CA SER A 545 8.19 -8.36 -24.79
C SER A 545 9.42 -9.15 -25.23
N ASP A 546 10.07 -8.68 -26.28
CA ASP A 546 11.39 -9.14 -26.73
C ASP A 546 12.36 -7.99 -26.42
N ILE A 547 12.80 -7.92 -25.16
CA ILE A 547 13.55 -6.77 -24.65
C ILE A 547 14.99 -6.81 -25.17
N ASN A 548 15.57 -8.00 -25.29
CA ASN A 548 16.94 -8.20 -25.78
C ASN A 548 17.05 -8.23 -27.33
N GLU A 549 15.92 -8.14 -28.05
CA GLU A 549 15.77 -8.21 -29.51
C GLU A 549 16.35 -9.49 -30.15
N ASP A 550 16.34 -10.63 -29.44
CA ASP A 550 16.84 -11.93 -29.92
C ASP A 550 15.78 -12.78 -30.64
N ALA A 551 14.56 -12.26 -30.79
CA ALA A 551 13.39 -12.91 -31.37
C ALA A 551 12.78 -14.04 -30.52
N THR A 552 13.17 -14.15 -29.26
CA THR A 552 12.45 -14.93 -28.25
C THR A 552 11.73 -13.98 -27.30
N TYR A 553 10.46 -14.26 -27.03
CA TYR A 553 9.67 -13.42 -26.14
C TYR A 553 9.86 -13.87 -24.70
N GLU A 554 9.97 -12.90 -23.80
CA GLU A 554 10.13 -13.14 -22.38
C GLU A 554 8.83 -12.92 -21.61
N ASN A 555 8.68 -13.67 -20.51
CA ASN A 555 7.52 -13.59 -19.63
C ASN A 555 7.75 -12.62 -18.48
N TYR A 556 6.77 -11.75 -18.30
CA TYR A 556 6.63 -10.86 -17.16
C TYR A 556 5.19 -10.93 -16.67
N SER A 557 4.98 -10.68 -15.37
CA SER A 557 3.67 -10.72 -14.73
C SER A 557 3.08 -9.33 -14.49
N ILE A 558 3.91 -8.28 -14.54
CA ILE A 558 3.56 -6.92 -14.18
C ILE A 558 4.16 -5.97 -15.20
N THR A 559 3.37 -5.03 -15.68
CA THR A 559 3.80 -3.96 -16.57
C THR A 559 3.79 -2.63 -15.82
N ILE A 560 4.89 -1.89 -15.88
CA ILE A 560 4.94 -0.48 -15.50
C ILE A 560 5.00 0.32 -16.79
N ASP A 561 3.89 0.95 -17.12
CA ASP A 561 3.87 1.99 -18.15
C ASP A 561 4.41 3.28 -17.54
N VAL A 562 5.58 3.70 -18.03
CA VAL A 562 6.31 4.84 -17.52
C VAL A 562 5.69 6.17 -17.98
N ASN A 563 4.80 6.15 -18.98
CA ASN A 563 4.09 7.32 -19.51
C ASN A 563 5.05 8.48 -19.90
N GLN A 564 6.18 8.15 -20.53
CA GLN A 564 7.26 9.07 -20.92
C GLN A 564 7.89 9.88 -19.77
N ASN A 565 7.71 9.45 -18.52
CA ASN A 565 8.46 10.01 -17.39
C ASN A 565 9.92 9.53 -17.42
N THR A 566 10.83 10.28 -16.79
CA THR A 566 12.18 9.78 -16.56
C THR A 566 12.14 8.57 -15.63
N LEU A 567 13.08 7.64 -15.77
CA LEU A 567 13.15 6.44 -14.93
C LEU A 567 13.34 6.79 -13.43
N ALA A 568 14.00 7.92 -13.14
CA ALA A 568 14.10 8.44 -11.77
C ALA A 568 12.74 8.87 -11.21
N ASN A 569 11.92 9.59 -11.98
CA ASN A 569 10.57 9.95 -11.57
C ASN A 569 9.68 8.71 -11.42
N ALA A 570 9.84 7.73 -12.31
CA ALA A 570 9.13 6.46 -12.22
C ALA A 570 9.47 5.72 -10.93
N TYR A 571 10.77 5.65 -10.59
CA TYR A 571 11.23 5.07 -9.34
C TYR A 571 10.63 5.78 -8.11
N GLU A 572 10.77 7.11 -8.02
CA GLU A 572 10.19 7.89 -6.91
C GLU A 572 8.67 7.70 -6.80
N TYR A 573 7.97 7.59 -7.94
CA TYR A 573 6.54 7.32 -7.97
C TYR A 573 6.21 5.93 -7.41
N THR A 574 6.94 4.89 -7.79
CA THR A 574 6.74 3.54 -7.23
C THR A 574 6.99 3.48 -5.72
N LYS A 575 7.95 4.26 -5.21
CA LYS A 575 8.17 4.46 -3.77
C LYS A 575 7.03 5.22 -3.13
N TYR A 576 6.54 6.28 -3.77
CA TYR A 576 5.42 7.07 -3.28
C TYR A 576 4.18 6.21 -3.09
N ILE A 577 3.73 5.44 -4.09
CA ILE A 577 2.50 4.63 -3.99
C ILE A 577 2.62 3.43 -3.05
N THR A 578 3.83 3.00 -2.69
CA THR A 578 4.05 1.86 -1.76
C THR A 578 4.38 2.28 -0.33
N ARG A 579 4.42 3.59 -0.04
CA ARG A 579 4.71 4.15 1.28
C ARG A 579 3.59 3.87 2.30
N ARG A 580 3.92 3.95 3.59
CA ARG A 580 2.91 3.93 4.68
C ARG A 580 1.85 5.00 4.46
N GLY A 581 0.58 4.65 4.64
CA GLY A 581 -0.56 5.56 4.50
C GLY A 581 -1.07 5.73 3.08
N HIS A 582 -0.50 5.02 2.09
CA HIS A 582 -1.11 4.91 0.77
C HIS A 582 -2.13 3.78 0.75
N THR A 583 -3.41 4.13 0.85
CA THR A 583 -4.55 3.20 0.91
C THR A 583 -5.22 2.97 -0.45
N ALA A 584 -4.80 3.67 -1.50
CA ALA A 584 -5.34 3.43 -2.83
C ALA A 584 -4.82 2.09 -3.39
N ASP A 585 -5.69 1.44 -4.17
CA ASP A 585 -5.39 0.21 -4.88
C ASP A 585 -4.24 0.44 -5.86
N ILE A 586 -3.26 -0.46 -5.85
CA ILE A 586 -2.08 -0.35 -6.70
C ILE A 586 -2.38 -0.75 -8.15
N ASP A 587 -3.48 -1.47 -8.37
CA ASP A 587 -4.01 -1.84 -9.69
C ASP A 587 -5.52 -1.62 -9.71
N ALA A 588 -5.93 -0.42 -10.13
CA ALA A 588 -7.31 0.03 -10.07
C ALA A 588 -8.24 -0.88 -10.92
N GLY A 589 -8.87 -1.85 -10.27
CA GLY A 589 -9.96 -2.66 -10.84
C GLY A 589 -9.70 -4.18 -10.94
N ALA A 590 -8.51 -4.67 -10.61
CA ALA A 590 -8.18 -6.09 -10.78
C ALA A 590 -7.82 -6.84 -9.49
N GLN A 591 -7.05 -6.26 -8.56
CA GLN A 591 -6.46 -7.03 -7.44
C GLN A 591 -6.72 -6.52 -6.03
N THR A 592 -7.35 -5.35 -5.86
CA THR A 592 -7.73 -4.76 -4.56
C THR A 592 -6.63 -4.89 -3.50
N ILE A 593 -5.44 -4.35 -3.75
CA ILE A 593 -4.37 -4.27 -2.75
C ILE A 593 -3.93 -2.82 -2.56
N GLU A 594 -4.01 -2.38 -1.31
CA GLU A 594 -3.45 -1.09 -0.91
C GLU A 594 -1.93 -1.09 -1.11
N GLY A 595 -1.41 -0.06 -1.78
CA GLY A 595 0.02 -0.01 -2.10
C GLY A 595 0.95 -0.12 -0.88
N GLN A 596 0.51 0.31 0.30
CA GLN A 596 1.28 0.17 1.55
C GLN A 596 1.54 -1.30 1.98
N PHE A 597 0.79 -2.27 1.46
CA PHE A 597 0.98 -3.70 1.73
C PHE A 597 1.59 -4.46 0.56
N TYR A 598 1.72 -3.85 -0.61
CA TYR A 598 2.28 -4.51 -1.78
C TYR A 598 3.77 -4.83 -1.60
N LEU A 599 4.15 -6.09 -1.86
CA LEU A 599 5.53 -6.58 -1.72
C LEU A 599 6.20 -6.95 -3.04
N GLY A 600 5.43 -7.39 -4.03
CA GLY A 600 5.94 -8.08 -5.21
C GLY A 600 5.33 -9.47 -5.35
N ILE A 601 5.73 -10.19 -6.41
CA ILE A 601 5.48 -11.64 -6.51
C ILE A 601 6.37 -12.39 -5.53
N ASP A 602 5.87 -13.48 -4.94
CA ASP A 602 6.63 -14.32 -4.01
C ASP A 602 6.65 -15.80 -4.38
N THR A 603 5.74 -16.23 -5.26
CA THR A 603 5.62 -17.63 -5.66
C THR A 603 5.25 -17.73 -7.12
N LYS A 604 5.92 -18.63 -7.83
CA LYS A 604 5.59 -19.04 -9.18
C LYS A 604 5.22 -20.51 -9.16
N ILE A 605 4.13 -20.85 -9.84
CA ILE A 605 3.62 -22.22 -9.96
C ILE A 605 3.48 -22.57 -11.44
N SER A 606 4.13 -23.64 -11.88
CA SER A 606 3.87 -24.25 -13.18
C SER A 606 2.81 -25.34 -13.04
N TYR A 607 1.88 -25.42 -13.98
CA TYR A 607 0.74 -26.35 -13.92
C TYR A 607 0.55 -27.17 -15.21
N ASN A 608 -0.27 -28.23 -15.13
CA ASN A 608 -0.48 -29.14 -16.25
C ASN A 608 -1.77 -28.81 -17.02
N THR A 609 -2.87 -28.66 -16.29
CA THR A 609 -4.22 -28.39 -16.81
C THR A 609 -4.96 -27.39 -15.93
N ILE A 610 -5.82 -26.60 -16.56
CA ILE A 610 -6.77 -25.72 -15.90
C ILE A 610 -8.19 -26.07 -16.35
N THR A 611 -9.14 -25.98 -15.43
CA THR A 611 -10.58 -26.08 -15.69
C THR A 611 -11.26 -24.79 -15.22
N GLY A 612 -12.08 -24.18 -16.08
CA GLY A 612 -12.73 -22.90 -15.76
C GLY A 612 -11.81 -21.69 -15.90
N THR A 613 -12.22 -20.55 -15.34
CA THR A 613 -11.50 -19.27 -15.41
C THR A 613 -10.96 -18.88 -14.04
N LEU A 614 -9.67 -18.59 -13.97
CA LEU A 614 -9.01 -17.90 -12.87
C LEU A 614 -8.74 -16.46 -13.31
N ALA A 615 -9.24 -15.50 -12.56
CA ALA A 615 -8.95 -14.09 -12.80
C ALA A 615 -7.80 -13.65 -11.90
N ASP A 616 -7.05 -12.66 -12.35
CA ASP A 616 -6.06 -11.97 -11.52
C ASP A 616 -6.76 -11.37 -10.28
N GLY A 617 -6.05 -11.27 -9.16
CA GLY A 617 -6.60 -10.85 -7.86
C GLY A 617 -7.39 -11.94 -7.11
N THR A 618 -7.65 -13.09 -7.72
CA THR A 618 -8.38 -14.18 -7.03
C THR A 618 -7.53 -14.78 -5.91
N ALA A 619 -8.10 -14.87 -4.70
CA ALA A 619 -7.52 -15.63 -3.60
C ALA A 619 -7.69 -17.14 -3.84
N VAL A 620 -6.60 -17.88 -3.70
CA VAL A 620 -6.53 -19.32 -3.94
C VAL A 620 -5.97 -20.06 -2.73
N ASP A 621 -6.43 -21.29 -2.54
CA ASP A 621 -5.93 -22.22 -1.55
C ASP A 621 -5.69 -23.61 -2.14
N GLN A 622 -4.91 -24.43 -1.43
CA GLN A 622 -4.69 -25.83 -1.75
C GLN A 622 -5.39 -26.73 -0.75
N ALA A 623 -6.17 -27.69 -1.26
CA ALA A 623 -6.93 -28.62 -0.42
C ALA A 623 -6.12 -29.46 0.55
N VAL A 624 -4.93 -29.88 0.12
CA VAL A 624 -4.14 -30.87 0.85
C VAL A 624 -3.26 -30.22 1.90
N SER A 625 -2.56 -29.13 1.56
CA SER A 625 -1.60 -28.49 2.47
C SER A 625 -2.14 -27.25 3.18
N GLY A 626 -3.29 -26.72 2.74
CA GLY A 626 -3.77 -25.42 3.19
C GLY A 626 -2.92 -24.24 2.72
N PHE A 627 -2.02 -24.43 1.75
CA PHE A 627 -1.29 -23.33 1.12
C PHE A 627 -2.26 -22.28 0.58
N LYS A 628 -1.95 -20.99 0.76
CA LYS A 628 -2.78 -19.87 0.29
C LYS A 628 -1.95 -18.90 -0.53
N GLY A 629 -2.58 -18.13 -1.39
CA GLY A 629 -1.98 -16.99 -2.09
C GLY A 629 -3.01 -16.23 -2.93
N THR A 630 -2.60 -15.11 -3.51
CA THR A 630 -3.44 -14.31 -4.42
C THR A 630 -2.81 -14.27 -5.80
N ILE A 631 -3.60 -14.53 -6.85
CA ILE A 631 -3.11 -14.57 -8.23
C ILE A 631 -2.69 -13.17 -8.69
N VAL A 632 -1.45 -13.06 -9.17
CA VAL A 632 -0.91 -11.85 -9.81
C VAL A 632 -1.06 -11.92 -11.32
N ASN A 633 -0.69 -13.04 -11.92
CA ASN A 633 -0.84 -13.29 -13.35
C ASN A 633 -1.09 -14.78 -13.59
N HIS A 634 -1.88 -15.06 -14.62
CA HIS A 634 -2.12 -16.40 -15.13
C HIS A 634 -1.79 -16.48 -16.64
N ASN A 635 -0.70 -17.16 -16.99
CA ASN A 635 -0.28 -17.41 -18.36
C ASN A 635 -0.74 -18.82 -18.80
N THR A 636 -1.67 -18.89 -19.77
CA THR A 636 -2.23 -20.16 -20.23
C THR A 636 -1.35 -20.93 -21.20
N THR A 637 -0.49 -20.25 -21.94
CA THR A 637 0.40 -20.86 -22.95
C THR A 637 1.59 -21.55 -22.34
N ASP A 638 2.32 -20.86 -21.45
CA ASP A 638 3.47 -21.42 -20.75
C ASP A 638 3.08 -22.17 -19.48
N LYS A 639 1.77 -22.13 -19.15
CA LYS A 639 1.16 -22.80 -17.99
C LYS A 639 1.78 -22.40 -16.66
N ILE A 640 1.83 -21.09 -16.44
CA ILE A 640 2.42 -20.46 -15.25
C ILE A 640 1.34 -19.65 -14.53
N ILE A 641 1.32 -19.74 -13.21
CA ILE A 641 0.59 -18.85 -12.31
C ILE A 641 1.63 -18.20 -11.40
N THR A 642 1.61 -16.87 -11.30
CA THR A 642 2.39 -16.15 -10.29
C THR A 642 1.46 -15.66 -9.20
N LEU A 643 1.92 -15.79 -7.95
CA LEU A 643 1.17 -15.44 -6.75
C LEU A 643 1.94 -14.39 -5.94
N ARG A 644 1.17 -13.68 -5.13
CA ARG A 644 1.64 -12.86 -4.02
C ARG A 644 0.96 -13.29 -2.73
N ASP A 645 1.51 -12.82 -1.62
CA ASP A 645 1.01 -13.09 -0.28
C ASP A 645 0.86 -14.59 0.01
N ALA A 646 1.74 -15.40 -0.58
CA ALA A 646 1.72 -16.84 -0.45
C ALA A 646 2.09 -17.24 0.98
N ARG A 647 1.32 -18.17 1.55
CA ARG A 647 1.51 -18.71 2.90
C ARG A 647 1.36 -20.22 2.92
N GLY A 648 2.03 -20.85 3.88
CA GLY A 648 2.07 -22.30 4.03
C GLY A 648 3.04 -22.96 3.06
N THR A 649 3.04 -24.29 3.06
CA THR A 649 3.90 -25.10 2.18
C THR A 649 3.07 -25.64 1.02
N PHE A 650 3.49 -25.37 -0.22
CA PHE A 650 2.81 -25.93 -1.38
C PHE A 650 3.07 -27.44 -1.49
N ASN A 651 2.01 -28.25 -1.55
CA ASN A 651 2.14 -29.67 -1.86
C ASN A 651 2.10 -29.90 -3.37
N GLN A 652 3.15 -30.51 -3.91
CA GLN A 652 3.32 -30.76 -5.35
C GLN A 652 2.29 -31.72 -5.98
N THR A 653 1.43 -32.36 -5.18
CA THR A 653 0.34 -33.21 -5.67
C THR A 653 -1.05 -32.67 -5.36
N GLY A 654 -1.16 -31.45 -4.80
CA GLY A 654 -2.43 -30.84 -4.45
C GLY A 654 -2.95 -29.91 -5.55
N ASP A 655 -4.26 -29.97 -5.81
CA ASP A 655 -4.94 -29.05 -6.73
C ASP A 655 -5.15 -27.67 -6.09
N ILE A 656 -5.08 -26.62 -6.92
CA ILE A 656 -5.39 -25.25 -6.51
C ILE A 656 -6.88 -24.98 -6.73
N ARG A 657 -7.49 -24.34 -5.74
CA ARG A 657 -8.91 -23.98 -5.69
C ARG A 657 -9.04 -22.49 -5.42
N LYS A 658 -10.20 -21.92 -5.72
CA LYS A 658 -10.53 -20.58 -5.25
C LYS A 658 -10.94 -20.69 -3.78
N THR A 659 -10.45 -19.80 -2.93
CA THR A 659 -10.82 -19.80 -1.51
C THR A 659 -12.33 -19.56 -1.31
N SER A 660 -12.97 -18.85 -2.23
CA SER A 660 -14.42 -18.63 -2.25
C SER A 660 -15.23 -19.82 -2.78
N ASP A 661 -14.58 -20.83 -3.37
CA ASP A 661 -15.22 -22.00 -3.98
C ASP A 661 -14.39 -23.27 -3.71
N PRO A 662 -14.33 -23.73 -2.44
CA PRO A 662 -13.48 -24.84 -2.02
C PRO A 662 -13.93 -26.20 -2.59
N SER A 663 -15.11 -26.28 -3.20
CA SER A 663 -15.65 -27.51 -3.80
C SER A 663 -15.10 -27.80 -5.20
N ASN A 664 -14.55 -26.80 -5.90
CA ASN A 664 -14.07 -26.95 -7.27
C ASN A 664 -12.54 -26.85 -7.35
N HIS A 665 -11.94 -27.77 -8.10
CA HIS A 665 -10.50 -27.80 -8.36
C HIS A 665 -10.24 -27.16 -9.73
N TYR A 666 -9.55 -26.03 -9.73
CA TYR A 666 -9.36 -25.22 -10.95
C TYR A 666 -8.04 -25.56 -11.65
N VAL A 667 -6.98 -25.86 -10.90
CA VAL A 667 -5.64 -26.12 -11.46
C VAL A 667 -5.10 -27.44 -10.91
N THR A 668 -4.63 -28.29 -11.81
CA THR A 668 -3.97 -29.55 -11.45
C THR A 668 -2.47 -29.47 -11.70
N VAL A 669 -1.72 -29.93 -10.70
CA VAL A 669 -0.25 -29.93 -10.67
C VAL A 669 0.24 -31.37 -10.50
N THR A 670 1.02 -31.88 -11.45
CA THR A 670 1.60 -33.23 -11.44
C THR A 670 3.06 -33.21 -11.90
N GLY A 671 3.99 -33.61 -11.02
CA GLY A 671 5.41 -33.82 -11.34
C GLY A 671 6.39 -33.01 -10.48
N SER A 672 7.67 -33.40 -10.50
CA SER A 672 8.70 -33.00 -9.51
C SER A 672 9.40 -31.65 -9.74
N ALA A 673 8.76 -30.67 -10.39
CA ALA A 673 9.23 -29.28 -10.33
C ALA A 673 8.12 -28.25 -10.65
N PRO A 674 7.13 -27.99 -9.77
CA PRO A 674 6.08 -27.06 -10.13
C PRO A 674 6.08 -25.75 -9.33
N VAL A 675 6.95 -25.53 -8.33
CA VAL A 675 6.91 -24.27 -7.52
C VAL A 675 8.29 -23.67 -7.34
N VAL A 676 8.40 -22.37 -7.60
CA VAL A 676 9.60 -21.56 -7.37
C VAL A 676 9.24 -20.42 -6.43
N SER A 677 9.93 -20.33 -5.30
CA SER A 677 9.84 -19.17 -4.41
C SER A 677 10.65 -18.01 -4.98
N VAL A 678 10.01 -16.85 -5.07
CA VAL A 678 10.62 -15.57 -5.43
C VAL A 678 10.82 -14.79 -4.15
N THR A 679 11.99 -14.16 -3.99
CA THR A 679 12.22 -13.25 -2.86
C THR A 679 11.89 -11.83 -3.28
N PRO A 680 10.84 -11.20 -2.72
CA PRO A 680 10.51 -9.81 -3.03
C PRO A 680 11.66 -8.86 -2.66
N VAL A 681 11.75 -7.73 -3.37
CA VAL A 681 12.80 -6.73 -3.12
C VAL A 681 12.40 -5.85 -1.93
N THR A 682 12.88 -6.19 -0.75
CA THR A 682 12.53 -5.54 0.52
C THR A 682 12.68 -4.02 0.51
N ALA A 683 13.78 -3.50 -0.08
CA ALA A 683 14.09 -2.07 -0.07
C ALA A 683 13.12 -1.20 -0.90
N ALA A 684 12.50 -1.79 -1.94
CA ALA A 684 11.61 -1.12 -2.88
C ALA A 684 10.84 -2.19 -3.69
N PRO A 685 9.51 -2.33 -3.52
CA PRO A 685 8.74 -3.46 -4.08
C PRO A 685 8.85 -3.66 -5.59
N PHE A 686 9.01 -2.59 -6.38
CA PHE A 686 9.13 -2.66 -7.84
C PHE A 686 10.57 -2.73 -8.35
N GLY A 687 11.56 -2.69 -7.44
CA GLY A 687 12.98 -2.69 -7.79
C GLY A 687 13.71 -1.46 -7.28
N THR A 688 15.03 -1.43 -7.50
CA THR A 688 15.93 -0.39 -6.98
C THR A 688 16.47 0.49 -8.10
N PHE A 689 16.73 1.76 -7.81
CA PHE A 689 17.42 2.66 -8.71
C PHE A 689 18.83 2.91 -8.20
N ALA A 690 19.84 2.80 -9.06
CA ALA A 690 21.23 3.08 -8.68
C ALA A 690 22.06 3.47 -9.90
N GLY A 691 22.91 4.49 -9.76
CA GLY A 691 23.83 4.92 -10.82
C GLY A 691 23.12 5.40 -12.09
N GLY A 692 21.86 5.82 -11.99
CA GLY A 692 21.03 6.19 -13.13
C GLY A 692 20.29 5.02 -13.81
N THR A 693 20.42 3.80 -13.30
CA THR A 693 19.79 2.59 -13.85
C THR A 693 18.69 2.07 -12.93
N PHE A 694 17.53 1.74 -13.52
CA PHE A 694 16.43 1.06 -12.82
C PHE A 694 16.60 -0.47 -12.91
N PHE A 695 16.89 -1.11 -11.79
CA PHE A 695 16.90 -2.57 -11.63
C PHE A 695 15.51 -3.03 -11.16
N ALA A 696 14.65 -3.45 -12.10
CA ALA A 696 13.29 -3.87 -11.78
C ALA A 696 13.29 -5.17 -10.96
N ALA A 697 12.27 -5.33 -10.10
CA ALA A 697 12.03 -6.60 -9.41
C ALA A 697 11.59 -7.70 -10.40
N GLN A 698 11.57 -8.95 -9.93
CA GLN A 698 11.25 -10.10 -10.78
C GLN A 698 9.81 -10.00 -11.32
N GLY A 699 9.64 -10.33 -12.60
CA GLY A 699 8.34 -10.35 -13.27
C GLY A 699 7.84 -8.96 -13.69
N ILE A 700 8.69 -7.92 -13.67
CA ILE A 700 8.33 -6.57 -14.07
C ILE A 700 8.94 -6.21 -15.43
N VAL A 701 8.11 -5.68 -16.33
CA VAL A 701 8.54 -5.02 -17.58
C VAL A 701 8.22 -3.53 -17.55
N LEU A 702 9.08 -2.72 -18.19
CA LEU A 702 8.88 -1.27 -18.36
C LEU A 702 8.47 -0.98 -19.81
N THR A 703 7.43 -0.15 -19.99
CA THR A 703 6.95 0.32 -21.31
C THR A 703 6.86 1.85 -21.35
N ASP A 704 6.76 2.41 -22.56
CA ASP A 704 6.67 3.86 -22.82
C ASP A 704 7.69 4.72 -22.03
N TYR A 705 8.92 4.23 -21.93
CA TYR A 705 10.03 4.97 -21.33
C TYR A 705 10.65 5.94 -22.34
N VAL A 706 11.23 7.02 -21.83
CA VAL A 706 11.91 8.02 -22.65
C VAL A 706 13.04 7.35 -23.44
N THR A 707 13.05 7.54 -24.76
CA THR A 707 14.00 6.86 -25.68
C THR A 707 15.47 7.15 -25.39
N THR A 708 15.79 8.28 -24.76
CA THR A 708 17.16 8.59 -24.30
C THR A 708 17.61 7.77 -23.09
N GLU A 709 16.69 7.07 -22.42
CA GLU A 709 16.93 6.21 -21.25
C GLU A 709 16.76 4.72 -21.58
N ALA A 710 16.66 4.37 -22.87
CA ALA A 710 16.51 2.99 -23.33
C ALA A 710 17.64 2.03 -22.87
N ASN A 711 18.79 2.59 -22.47
CA ASN A 711 19.94 1.82 -21.96
C ASN A 711 20.07 1.87 -20.42
N LYS A 712 19.07 2.39 -19.70
CA LYS A 712 19.13 2.69 -18.26
C LYS A 712 18.18 1.84 -17.42
N PHE A 713 17.87 0.62 -17.86
CA PHE A 713 17.11 -0.32 -17.05
C PHE A 713 17.59 -1.75 -17.27
N GLN A 714 17.34 -2.58 -16.26
CA GLN A 714 17.59 -4.02 -16.28
C GLN A 714 16.38 -4.73 -15.70
N LEU A 715 15.91 -5.75 -16.39
CA LEU A 715 14.70 -6.49 -16.03
C LEU A 715 15.04 -7.90 -15.56
N LYS A 716 14.09 -8.52 -14.87
CA LYS A 716 14.14 -9.94 -14.52
C LYS A 716 12.84 -10.59 -14.94
N THR A 717 12.91 -11.64 -15.77
CA THR A 717 11.74 -12.39 -16.23
C THR A 717 11.05 -13.11 -15.06
N ASP A 718 9.87 -13.67 -15.28
CA ASP A 718 9.18 -14.52 -14.29
C ASP A 718 10.03 -15.74 -13.86
N GLU A 719 10.98 -16.19 -14.68
CA GLU A 719 11.96 -17.25 -14.38
C GLU A 719 13.12 -16.78 -13.50
N GLY A 720 13.25 -15.47 -13.25
CA GLY A 720 14.37 -14.87 -12.54
C GLY A 720 15.59 -14.61 -13.42
N THR A 721 15.47 -14.81 -14.74
CA THR A 721 16.54 -14.52 -15.69
C THR A 721 16.69 -13.02 -15.87
N VAL A 722 17.92 -12.52 -15.77
CA VAL A 722 18.23 -11.12 -16.03
C VAL A 722 18.24 -10.84 -17.53
N ILE A 723 17.48 -9.83 -17.96
CA ILE A 723 17.41 -9.36 -19.35
C ILE A 723 17.78 -7.88 -19.41
N SER A 724 18.47 -7.46 -20.46
CA SER A 724 18.86 -6.07 -20.72
C SER A 724 18.65 -5.73 -22.18
N ALA A 725 18.15 -4.52 -22.44
CA ALA A 725 17.96 -4.06 -23.80
C ALA A 725 19.31 -3.85 -24.52
N PRO A 726 19.41 -4.11 -25.84
CA PRO A 726 20.61 -3.84 -26.59
C PRO A 726 20.94 -2.35 -26.58
N THR A 727 22.22 -2.02 -26.43
CA THR A 727 22.65 -0.61 -26.42
C THR A 727 22.35 0.04 -27.77
N LYS A 728 21.41 0.99 -27.82
CA LYS A 728 21.16 1.80 -29.02
C LYS A 728 22.01 3.06 -29.01
N VAL A 729 22.64 3.39 -30.14
CA VAL A 729 23.47 4.59 -30.30
C VAL A 729 23.06 5.38 -31.53
N ASN A 730 23.14 6.71 -31.43
CA ASN A 730 22.83 7.63 -32.52
C ASN A 730 24.08 8.05 -33.28
N ILE A 731 23.95 8.13 -34.60
CA ILE A 731 24.99 8.60 -35.52
C ILE A 731 24.41 9.83 -36.19
N THR A 732 24.94 11.00 -35.85
CA THR A 732 24.40 12.30 -36.26
C THR A 732 25.41 13.07 -37.10
N ILE A 733 25.00 13.47 -38.30
CA ILE A 733 25.76 14.34 -39.18
C ILE A 733 25.08 15.71 -39.22
N SER A 734 25.79 16.76 -38.80
CA SER A 734 25.26 18.13 -38.71
C SER A 734 25.89 19.08 -39.73
N SER A 735 25.36 20.30 -39.82
CA SER A 735 25.81 21.35 -40.77
C SER A 735 25.60 20.97 -42.24
N VAL A 736 24.50 20.25 -42.52
CA VAL A 736 24.13 19.82 -43.88
C VAL A 736 23.13 20.80 -44.51
N LEU A 737 23.23 21.01 -45.82
CA LEU A 737 22.28 21.81 -46.59
C LEU A 737 21.11 20.94 -47.01
N TYR A 738 19.89 21.33 -46.64
CA TYR A 738 18.65 20.61 -46.98
C TYR A 738 17.66 21.44 -47.80
N THR A 739 17.88 22.75 -47.91
CA THR A 739 16.97 23.69 -48.56
C THR A 739 17.73 24.56 -49.58
N PRO A 740 17.20 24.72 -50.81
CA PRO A 740 16.00 24.07 -51.34
C PRO A 740 16.22 22.56 -51.59
N ALA A 741 15.18 21.73 -51.47
CA ALA A 741 15.29 20.25 -51.55
C ALA A 741 15.95 19.75 -52.86
N SER A 742 15.71 20.45 -53.97
CA SER A 742 16.35 20.18 -55.27
C SER A 742 17.88 20.39 -55.31
N LYS A 743 18.45 20.94 -54.23
CA LYS A 743 19.87 21.30 -54.07
C LYS A 743 20.43 20.80 -52.74
N ALA A 744 19.74 19.89 -52.07
CA ALA A 744 20.18 19.32 -50.81
C ALA A 744 21.49 18.52 -50.96
N ASP A 745 22.28 18.48 -49.89
CA ASP A 745 23.46 17.64 -49.84
C ASP A 745 23.09 16.15 -49.85
N ARG A 746 23.92 15.36 -50.50
CA ARG A 746 23.90 13.91 -50.34
C ARG A 746 24.85 13.52 -49.21
N ILE A 747 24.30 12.94 -48.16
CA ILE A 747 25.02 12.48 -46.97
C ILE A 747 25.06 10.97 -46.98
N ALA A 748 26.25 10.40 -46.78
CA ALA A 748 26.41 8.98 -46.62
C ALA A 748 27.41 8.62 -45.53
N VAL A 749 27.11 7.58 -44.76
CA VAL A 749 27.98 7.02 -43.72
C VAL A 749 28.18 5.55 -44.01
N PHE A 750 29.42 5.16 -44.25
CA PHE A 750 29.78 3.80 -44.66
C PHE A 750 30.64 3.12 -43.60
N ARG A 751 30.43 1.81 -43.40
CA ARG A 751 31.33 0.99 -42.57
C ARG A 751 32.66 0.75 -43.29
N LEU A 752 33.74 0.75 -42.52
CA LEU A 752 35.10 0.51 -43.00
C LEU A 752 35.64 -0.85 -42.51
N SER A 753 36.58 -1.42 -43.26
CA SER A 753 37.30 -2.66 -42.90
C SER A 753 38.19 -2.52 -41.66
N GLY A 754 38.39 -1.29 -41.18
CA GLY A 754 39.18 -0.92 -40.02
C GLY A 754 39.27 0.60 -39.91
N ALA A 755 39.94 1.11 -38.88
CA ALA A 755 40.24 2.54 -38.77
C ALA A 755 41.03 3.00 -40.01
N SER A 756 40.57 4.04 -40.69
CA SER A 756 41.12 4.50 -41.98
C SER A 756 41.11 3.47 -43.12
N GLY A 757 40.32 2.40 -43.00
CA GLY A 757 40.24 1.32 -43.97
C GLY A 757 39.46 1.66 -45.25
N THR A 758 39.13 0.62 -46.01
CA THR A 758 38.28 0.68 -47.20
C THR A 758 36.82 0.46 -46.83
N ILE A 759 35.89 0.97 -47.66
CA ILE A 759 34.45 0.72 -47.46
C ILE A 759 34.17 -0.78 -47.65
N ILE A 760 33.47 -1.37 -46.69
CA ILE A 760 33.01 -2.76 -46.78
C ILE A 760 31.84 -2.82 -47.75
N LYS A 761 32.11 -3.31 -48.97
CA LYS A 761 31.09 -3.50 -50.01
C LYS A 761 30.51 -4.90 -50.09
N ASN A 762 31.14 -5.85 -49.41
CA ASN A 762 30.80 -7.28 -49.41
C ASN A 762 30.28 -7.72 -48.03
N ARG A 763 29.41 -6.92 -47.41
CA ARG A 763 28.87 -7.22 -46.07
C ARG A 763 28.03 -8.49 -46.10
N TYR A 764 27.24 -8.66 -47.16
CA TYR A 764 26.45 -9.86 -47.44
C TYR A 764 26.66 -10.32 -48.88
N ASN A 765 26.42 -11.60 -49.15
CA ASN A 765 26.42 -12.18 -50.49
C ASN A 765 24.99 -12.42 -50.98
N ALA A 766 24.76 -12.44 -52.29
CA ALA A 766 23.49 -12.91 -52.84
C ALA A 766 23.25 -14.40 -52.52
N THR A 767 21.98 -14.83 -52.48
CA THR A 767 21.62 -16.23 -52.19
C THR A 767 22.05 -17.19 -53.29
N THR A 768 22.28 -18.46 -52.92
CA THR A 768 22.69 -19.54 -53.83
C THR A 768 21.69 -19.81 -54.96
N ALA A 769 20.42 -19.44 -54.78
CA ALA A 769 19.36 -19.69 -55.75
C ALA A 769 19.27 -18.63 -56.87
N GLY A 770 19.96 -17.48 -56.75
CA GLY A 770 19.86 -16.36 -57.69
C GLY A 770 18.49 -15.68 -57.67
N GLN A 771 18.40 -14.43 -57.22
CA GLN A 771 17.14 -13.68 -57.24
C GLN A 771 16.90 -13.06 -58.61
N ALA A 772 15.67 -13.18 -59.12
CA ALA A 772 15.29 -12.64 -60.41
C ALA A 772 15.24 -11.09 -60.39
N ALA A 773 15.50 -10.48 -61.55
CA ALA A 773 15.22 -9.07 -61.75
C ALA A 773 13.75 -8.74 -61.45
N LEU A 774 13.50 -7.49 -61.05
CA LEU A 774 12.19 -6.92 -60.69
C LEU A 774 11.57 -7.47 -59.41
N ALA A 775 12.30 -8.29 -58.63
CA ALA A 775 11.87 -8.71 -57.31
C ALA A 775 11.67 -7.49 -56.37
N THR A 776 10.67 -7.58 -55.51
CA THR A 776 10.33 -6.58 -54.49
C THR A 776 10.97 -6.87 -53.13
N THR A 777 11.76 -7.95 -53.05
CA THR A 777 12.54 -8.32 -51.88
C THR A 777 13.98 -8.59 -52.29
N ALA A 778 14.90 -8.40 -51.35
CA ALA A 778 16.31 -8.78 -51.49
C ALA A 778 16.70 -9.72 -50.35
N VAL A 779 16.90 -10.99 -50.67
CA VAL A 779 17.34 -12.04 -49.76
C VAL A 779 18.87 -12.13 -49.74
N MET A 780 19.45 -12.13 -48.54
CA MET A 780 20.89 -12.27 -48.28
C MET A 780 21.25 -13.75 -48.09
N GLY A 781 22.50 -14.12 -48.40
CA GLY A 781 23.01 -15.47 -48.19
C GLY A 781 23.21 -15.87 -46.71
N SER A 782 23.11 -14.92 -45.79
CA SER A 782 23.18 -15.11 -44.34
C SER A 782 22.17 -14.22 -43.64
N ALA A 783 21.93 -14.47 -42.34
CA ALA A 783 21.11 -13.56 -41.53
C ALA A 783 21.69 -12.15 -41.52
N ILE A 784 20.79 -11.16 -41.59
CA ILE A 784 21.12 -9.74 -41.44
C ILE A 784 21.48 -9.51 -39.97
N THR A 785 22.55 -8.77 -39.73
CA THR A 785 23.08 -8.57 -38.37
C THR A 785 22.31 -7.46 -37.65
N THR A 786 22.14 -7.60 -36.33
CA THR A 786 21.32 -6.69 -35.51
C THR A 786 21.88 -5.27 -35.40
N ASP A 787 23.13 -5.05 -35.79
CA ASP A 787 23.77 -3.74 -35.90
C ASP A 787 23.43 -2.98 -37.19
N GLU A 788 22.64 -3.56 -38.10
CA GLU A 788 22.17 -2.85 -39.30
C GLU A 788 21.04 -1.85 -39.01
N PRO A 789 21.07 -0.65 -39.63
CA PRO A 789 20.03 0.35 -39.41
C PRO A 789 18.69 -0.07 -40.05
N GLY A 790 17.62 0.63 -39.69
CA GLY A 790 16.39 0.64 -40.48
C GLY A 790 15.53 -0.62 -40.43
N ARG A 791 15.66 -1.46 -39.39
CA ARG A 791 14.88 -2.72 -39.23
C ARG A 791 13.38 -2.54 -39.52
N ALA A 792 12.77 -1.50 -38.95
CA ALA A 792 11.36 -1.14 -39.18
C ALA A 792 11.14 0.20 -39.91
N LEU A 793 12.15 1.08 -39.95
CA LEU A 793 12.04 2.42 -40.54
C LEU A 793 12.50 2.48 -42.02
N GLY A 794 13.08 1.39 -42.52
CA GLY A 794 13.66 1.34 -43.85
C GLY A 794 15.01 2.05 -43.94
N GLY A 795 15.56 2.08 -45.14
CA GLY A 795 16.89 2.61 -45.40
C GLY A 795 17.33 2.38 -46.84
N VAL A 796 18.63 2.40 -47.07
CA VAL A 796 19.22 2.16 -48.39
C VAL A 796 20.05 0.90 -48.36
N LEU A 797 19.87 0.09 -49.39
CA LEU A 797 20.65 -1.09 -49.69
C LEU A 797 21.47 -0.84 -50.96
N ARG A 798 22.73 -1.27 -50.97
CA ARG A 798 23.62 -1.18 -52.13
C ARG A 798 23.89 -2.56 -52.69
N LEU A 799 23.54 -2.76 -53.96
CA LEU A 799 23.90 -3.95 -54.73
C LEU A 799 25.19 -3.67 -55.50
N VAL A 800 26.19 -4.53 -55.36
CA VAL A 800 27.37 -4.57 -56.21
C VAL A 800 27.21 -5.76 -57.16
N ASP A 801 26.88 -5.45 -58.41
CA ASP A 801 26.88 -6.40 -59.52
C ASP A 801 28.32 -6.56 -60.01
N VAL A 802 28.92 -7.67 -59.60
CA VAL A 802 30.34 -7.95 -59.89
C VAL A 802 30.52 -8.30 -61.35
N SER A 803 29.52 -8.94 -61.97
CA SER A 803 29.56 -9.35 -63.37
C SER A 803 29.58 -8.15 -64.32
N ALA A 804 28.79 -7.11 -64.02
CA ALA A 804 28.70 -5.90 -64.82
C ALA A 804 29.64 -4.77 -64.36
N ASN A 805 30.34 -4.94 -63.22
CA ASN A 805 31.11 -3.89 -62.54
C ASN A 805 30.25 -2.63 -62.28
N GLN A 806 29.02 -2.84 -61.80
CA GLN A 806 28.03 -1.79 -61.54
C GLN A 806 27.55 -1.83 -60.09
N GLU A 807 27.13 -0.67 -59.59
CA GLU A 807 26.60 -0.55 -58.23
C GLU A 807 25.26 0.19 -58.24
N TYR A 808 24.25 -0.41 -57.61
CA TYR A 808 22.89 0.12 -57.57
C TYR A 808 22.51 0.58 -56.17
N ARG A 809 21.81 1.72 -56.09
CA ARG A 809 21.18 2.23 -54.86
C ARG A 809 19.71 1.85 -54.84
N ILE A 810 19.27 1.10 -53.84
CA ILE A 810 17.88 0.62 -53.74
C ILE A 810 17.35 0.96 -52.35
N ARG A 811 16.16 1.56 -52.25
CA ARG A 811 15.53 1.84 -50.96
C ARG A 811 14.73 0.63 -50.48
N PHE A 812 14.84 0.33 -49.19
CA PHE A 812 14.06 -0.72 -48.52
C PHE A 812 13.16 -0.12 -47.42
N SER A 813 12.07 -0.81 -47.09
CA SER A 813 11.10 -0.39 -46.07
C SER A 813 11.32 -1.08 -44.72
N SER A 814 11.81 -2.33 -44.72
CA SER A 814 12.11 -3.09 -43.51
C SER A 814 13.01 -4.28 -43.82
N TRP A 815 13.51 -4.96 -42.79
CA TRP A 815 14.17 -6.25 -42.94
C TRP A 815 13.88 -7.19 -41.78
N SER A 816 13.92 -8.50 -42.06
CA SER A 816 13.79 -9.57 -41.07
C SER A 816 14.51 -10.82 -41.53
N GLY A 817 15.15 -11.52 -40.59
CA GLY A 817 15.95 -12.72 -40.88
C GLY A 817 17.01 -12.46 -41.95
N THR A 818 16.81 -13.02 -43.14
CA THR A 818 17.71 -12.86 -44.30
C THR A 818 17.19 -11.86 -45.35
N THR A 819 15.99 -11.29 -45.18
CA THR A 819 15.27 -10.62 -46.27
C THR A 819 15.06 -9.13 -45.99
N PHE A 820 15.47 -8.28 -46.92
CA PHE A 820 15.02 -6.90 -47.02
C PHE A 820 13.74 -6.83 -47.84
N THR A 821 12.71 -6.16 -47.31
CA THR A 821 11.51 -5.78 -48.07
C THR A 821 11.79 -4.45 -48.74
N LEU A 822 11.76 -4.40 -50.07
CA LEU A 822 12.10 -3.19 -50.81
C LEU A 822 10.93 -2.22 -50.81
N ALA A 823 11.22 -0.92 -50.86
CA ALA A 823 10.21 0.12 -50.89
C ALA A 823 9.68 0.34 -52.32
N SER A 824 9.25 -0.76 -52.94
CA SER A 824 8.93 -0.85 -54.36
C SER A 824 7.60 -0.20 -54.71
N SER A 825 7.53 0.41 -55.89
CA SER A 825 6.28 0.89 -56.51
C SER A 825 6.26 0.48 -57.98
N THR A 826 5.07 0.24 -58.53
CA THR A 826 4.89 -0.21 -59.91
C THR A 826 3.99 0.76 -60.65
N ILE A 827 4.48 1.24 -61.79
CA ILE A 827 3.76 2.06 -62.77
C ILE A 827 3.61 1.18 -64.01
N ALA A 828 2.48 0.49 -64.14
CA ALA A 828 2.28 -0.49 -65.20
C ALA A 828 2.21 0.14 -66.61
N SER A 829 1.85 1.42 -66.70
CA SER A 829 1.74 2.18 -67.94
C SER A 829 1.81 3.67 -67.64
N ALA A 830 2.98 4.29 -67.80
CA ALA A 830 3.19 5.69 -67.44
C ALA A 830 2.26 6.68 -68.18
N ASP A 831 1.78 7.71 -67.49
CA ASP A 831 0.89 8.76 -68.00
C ASP A 831 1.51 9.63 -69.14
N SER A 832 0.63 10.42 -69.76
CA SER A 832 1.01 11.42 -70.77
C SER A 832 1.95 12.48 -70.17
N GLY A 833 3.02 12.82 -70.91
CA GLY A 833 4.07 13.75 -70.45
C GLY A 833 5.38 13.05 -70.07
N THR A 834 5.34 11.72 -69.84
CA THR A 834 6.55 10.90 -69.68
C THR A 834 7.43 10.94 -70.92
N ASN A 835 8.72 11.24 -70.73
CA ASN A 835 9.75 11.35 -71.76
C ASN A 835 11.09 10.79 -71.25
N THR A 836 12.18 10.98 -71.98
CA THR A 836 13.50 10.39 -71.65
C THR A 836 14.10 10.84 -70.32
N VAL A 837 13.68 11.97 -69.76
CA VAL A 837 14.19 12.54 -68.49
C VAL A 837 13.12 12.79 -67.44
N THR A 838 11.84 12.66 -67.79
CA THR A 838 10.70 12.95 -66.90
C THR A 838 9.75 11.78 -66.90
N ILE A 839 9.24 11.41 -65.72
CA ILE A 839 8.14 10.47 -65.58
C ILE A 839 6.97 11.24 -64.97
N VAL A 840 5.82 11.10 -65.62
CA VAL A 840 4.53 11.59 -65.14
C VAL A 840 3.66 10.38 -64.88
N GLU A 841 3.10 10.29 -63.69
CA GLU A 841 2.14 9.27 -63.27
C GLU A 841 1.37 9.77 -62.05
N THR A 842 0.05 9.89 -62.19
CA THR A 842 -0.82 10.50 -61.17
C THR A 842 -0.71 9.77 -59.82
N GLY A 843 -0.24 10.46 -58.80
CA GLY A 843 -0.13 10.00 -57.41
C GLY A 843 0.99 9.00 -57.12
N ALA A 844 1.75 8.55 -58.12
CA ALA A 844 2.72 7.46 -57.95
C ALA A 844 3.94 7.82 -57.11
N PHE A 845 4.24 9.12 -56.95
CA PHE A 845 5.47 9.59 -56.31
C PHE A 845 5.30 10.16 -54.91
N ALA A 846 4.10 10.03 -54.31
CA ALA A 846 3.82 10.53 -52.96
C ALA A 846 4.77 9.99 -51.87
N SER A 847 5.30 8.77 -52.05
CA SER A 847 6.25 8.13 -51.13
C SER A 847 7.68 8.02 -51.70
N SER A 848 7.92 8.57 -52.90
CA SER A 848 9.22 8.56 -53.55
C SER A 848 10.19 9.53 -52.88
N LYS A 849 11.48 9.24 -53.03
CA LYS A 849 12.57 10.07 -52.51
C LYS A 849 13.61 10.29 -53.61
N VAL A 850 14.30 11.42 -53.56
CA VAL A 850 15.45 11.67 -54.44
C VAL A 850 16.48 10.56 -54.22
N GLY A 851 17.00 10.02 -55.33
CA GLY A 851 17.94 8.90 -55.37
C GLY A 851 17.29 7.52 -55.46
N ASP A 852 15.96 7.41 -55.46
CA ASP A 852 15.29 6.13 -55.72
C ASP A 852 15.65 5.59 -57.11
N ILE A 853 15.87 4.28 -57.19
CA ILE A 853 16.13 3.62 -58.46
C ILE A 853 14.83 3.49 -59.25
N VAL A 854 14.95 3.73 -60.54
CA VAL A 854 13.92 3.60 -61.56
C VAL A 854 14.37 2.52 -62.53
N VAL A 855 13.51 1.54 -62.80
CA VAL A 855 13.75 0.46 -63.76
C VAL A 855 12.62 0.50 -64.79
N ASN A 856 12.94 0.87 -66.04
CA ASN A 856 11.97 0.82 -67.12
C ASN A 856 12.01 -0.57 -67.77
N VAL A 857 10.98 -1.35 -67.48
CA VAL A 857 10.83 -2.74 -67.91
C VAL A 857 10.63 -2.82 -69.43
N THR A 858 9.81 -1.93 -70.00
CA THR A 858 9.55 -1.86 -71.44
C THR A 858 10.81 -1.58 -72.25
N ARG A 859 11.79 -0.88 -71.67
CA ARG A 859 13.08 -0.53 -72.29
C ARG A 859 14.21 -1.47 -71.90
N GLY A 860 13.91 -2.74 -71.63
CA GLY A 860 14.91 -3.76 -71.36
C GLY A 860 15.55 -3.61 -69.98
N ASN A 861 14.74 -3.27 -68.97
CA ASN A 861 15.18 -2.99 -67.59
C ASN A 861 16.22 -1.86 -67.51
N ALA A 862 16.08 -0.83 -68.36
CA ALA A 862 16.95 0.33 -68.32
C ALA A 862 16.85 1.04 -66.96
N VAL A 863 18.00 1.36 -66.36
CA VAL A 863 18.08 1.90 -65.00
C VAL A 863 18.33 3.40 -65.01
N SER A 864 17.62 4.11 -64.14
CA SER A 864 17.86 5.52 -63.82
C SER A 864 17.61 5.80 -62.34
N TYR A 865 17.77 7.05 -61.91
CA TYR A 865 17.51 7.48 -60.54
C TYR A 865 16.70 8.77 -60.51
N ILE A 866 15.78 8.87 -59.56
CA ILE A 866 15.06 10.13 -59.30
C ILE A 866 16.06 11.19 -58.84
N THR A 867 16.08 12.34 -59.50
CA THR A 867 16.95 13.49 -59.17
C THR A 867 16.18 14.68 -58.64
N VAL A 868 14.92 14.84 -59.06
CA VAL A 868 14.01 15.88 -58.59
C VAL A 868 12.62 15.28 -58.47
N ILE A 869 11.93 15.62 -57.38
CA ILE A 869 10.49 15.37 -57.21
C ILE A 869 9.82 16.72 -57.32
N THR A 870 9.00 16.92 -58.34
CA THR A 870 8.30 18.18 -58.56
C THR A 870 7.05 18.24 -57.70
N ASP A 871 6.31 17.13 -57.66
CA ASP A 871 5.07 16.92 -56.90
C ASP A 871 4.80 15.40 -56.81
N ASN A 872 3.59 15.02 -56.37
CA ASN A 872 3.19 13.62 -56.23
C ASN A 872 2.99 12.90 -57.59
N ASP A 873 2.95 13.65 -58.70
CA ASP A 873 2.60 13.15 -60.02
C ASP A 873 3.80 13.17 -60.98
N THR A 874 4.83 13.98 -60.72
CA THR A 874 5.94 14.23 -61.65
C THR A 874 7.31 14.16 -61.00
N VAL A 875 8.22 13.40 -61.62
CA VAL A 875 9.64 13.30 -61.22
C VAL A 875 10.58 13.45 -62.40
N THR A 876 11.79 13.95 -62.14
CA THR A 876 12.91 14.00 -63.10
C THR A 876 13.94 12.93 -62.77
N ILE A 877 14.48 12.26 -63.79
CA ILE A 877 15.41 11.14 -63.65
C ILE A 877 16.76 11.39 -64.33
N SER A 878 17.82 10.77 -63.82
CA SER A 878 19.14 10.75 -64.45
C SER A 878 19.91 9.46 -64.10
N PRO A 879 20.58 8.81 -65.07
CA PRO A 879 20.72 9.20 -66.49
C PRO A 879 19.40 9.08 -67.28
N ALA A 880 19.28 9.80 -68.41
CA ALA A 880 18.12 9.72 -69.27
C ALA A 880 17.91 8.29 -69.81
N ILE A 881 16.68 7.78 -69.81
CA ILE A 881 16.36 6.47 -70.38
C ILE A 881 16.03 6.64 -71.86
N THR A 882 16.92 6.12 -72.73
CA THR A 882 16.76 6.21 -74.18
C THR A 882 15.46 5.53 -74.63
N GLY A 883 14.62 6.28 -75.34
CA GLY A 883 13.36 5.78 -75.90
C GLY A 883 12.21 5.65 -74.90
N GLN A 884 12.38 6.11 -73.65
CA GLN A 884 11.28 6.15 -72.67
C GLN A 884 10.16 7.09 -73.14
N THR A 885 8.91 6.63 -72.97
CA THR A 885 7.70 7.34 -73.42
C THR A 885 6.48 6.94 -72.57
N THR A 886 5.35 7.62 -72.78
CA THR A 886 4.03 7.23 -72.27
C THR A 886 3.71 5.75 -72.54
N ALA A 887 3.02 5.11 -71.60
CA ALA A 887 2.64 3.69 -71.55
C ALA A 887 3.77 2.68 -71.29
N ASP A 888 5.00 3.13 -70.99
CA ASP A 888 6.06 2.23 -70.51
C ASP A 888 5.75 1.68 -69.10
N ASP A 889 6.10 0.41 -68.83
CA ASP A 889 6.11 -0.21 -67.50
C ASP A 889 7.38 0.22 -66.78
N ILE A 890 7.21 0.97 -65.69
CA ILE A 890 8.28 1.52 -64.87
C ILE A 890 8.11 1.03 -63.44
N ARG A 891 9.20 0.55 -62.84
CA ARG A 891 9.22 0.10 -61.44
C ARG A 891 10.24 0.89 -60.64
N LEU A 892 9.85 1.28 -59.44
CA LEU A 892 10.71 1.96 -58.48
C LEU A 892 11.20 0.96 -57.43
N ASN A 893 12.45 1.09 -56.98
CA ASN A 893 13.03 0.31 -55.88
C ASN A 893 12.78 -1.20 -55.95
N VAL A 894 12.89 -1.78 -57.15
CA VAL A 894 12.95 -3.23 -57.36
C VAL A 894 14.38 -3.66 -57.69
N LEU A 895 14.67 -4.96 -57.70
CA LEU A 895 15.94 -5.46 -58.21
C LEU A 895 16.11 -5.07 -59.70
N PRO A 896 17.18 -4.35 -60.09
CA PRO A 896 17.37 -3.94 -61.49
C PRO A 896 17.85 -5.09 -62.38
N VAL A 897 18.54 -6.07 -61.80
CA VAL A 897 19.18 -7.19 -62.49
C VAL A 897 18.95 -8.50 -61.77
N THR A 898 19.08 -9.61 -62.50
CA THR A 898 19.11 -10.94 -61.89
C THR A 898 20.46 -11.16 -61.23
N LEU A 899 20.47 -11.60 -59.98
CA LEU A 899 21.70 -11.79 -59.23
C LEU A 899 22.46 -13.03 -59.68
N THR A 900 23.77 -12.94 -59.64
CA THR A 900 24.71 -14.00 -59.97
C THR A 900 25.50 -14.46 -58.73
N THR A 901 25.85 -15.75 -58.72
CA THR A 901 26.66 -16.37 -57.67
C THR A 901 28.09 -16.69 -58.15
N ALA A 902 28.37 -16.50 -59.44
CA ALA A 902 29.69 -16.66 -60.05
C ALA A 902 29.83 -15.76 -61.31
N PRO A 903 30.56 -14.63 -61.24
CA PRO A 903 31.12 -14.04 -60.03
C PRO A 903 30.01 -13.67 -59.03
N GLN A 904 30.31 -13.72 -57.73
CA GLN A 904 29.31 -13.56 -56.69
C GLN A 904 28.94 -12.09 -56.51
N ASP A 905 27.67 -11.73 -56.73
CA ASP A 905 27.16 -10.41 -56.39
C ASP A 905 27.09 -10.22 -54.88
N THR A 906 27.34 -8.98 -54.44
CA THR A 906 27.45 -8.64 -53.02
C THR A 906 26.59 -7.45 -52.64
N TRP A 907 26.31 -7.33 -51.35
CA TRP A 907 25.42 -6.34 -50.79
C TRP A 907 26.05 -5.67 -49.58
N TYR A 908 25.71 -4.40 -49.39
CA TYR A 908 26.02 -3.70 -48.15
C TYR A 908 24.99 -2.61 -47.84
N VAL A 909 24.87 -2.29 -46.56
CA VAL A 909 23.94 -1.28 -46.05
C VAL A 909 24.76 -0.09 -45.55
N PRO A 910 24.69 1.08 -46.21
CA PRO A 910 25.16 2.32 -45.63
C PRO A 910 24.35 2.63 -44.36
N ILE A 911 25.02 3.13 -43.32
CA ILE A 911 24.35 3.53 -42.07
C ILE A 911 23.41 4.70 -42.35
N ILE A 912 23.88 5.66 -43.15
CA ILE A 912 23.12 6.78 -43.70
C ILE A 912 23.43 6.84 -45.20
N ASP A 913 22.44 7.07 -46.05
CA ASP A 913 22.59 7.41 -47.48
C ASP A 913 21.34 8.16 -47.93
N VAL A 914 21.30 9.46 -47.67
CA VAL A 914 20.12 10.30 -47.88
C VAL A 914 20.49 11.59 -48.59
N TYR A 915 19.51 12.18 -49.27
CA TYR A 915 19.55 13.61 -49.56
C TYR A 915 18.96 14.32 -48.34
N ALA A 916 19.67 15.31 -47.82
CA ALA A 916 19.28 15.97 -46.59
C ALA A 916 17.91 16.65 -46.73
N ASP A 917 17.02 16.36 -45.79
CA ASP A 917 15.69 16.98 -45.66
C ASP A 917 15.57 17.83 -44.38
N ALA A 918 16.59 17.80 -43.52
CA ALA A 918 16.73 18.60 -42.32
C ALA A 918 18.18 19.07 -42.12
N ALA A 919 18.42 19.93 -41.13
CA ALA A 919 19.76 20.44 -40.78
C ALA A 919 20.72 19.37 -40.22
N THR A 920 20.21 18.18 -39.94
CA THR A 920 20.96 17.00 -39.48
C THR A 920 20.45 15.74 -40.17
N ALA A 921 21.35 14.81 -40.47
CA ALA A 921 21.01 13.44 -40.86
C ALA A 921 21.37 12.48 -39.73
N THR A 922 20.39 11.71 -39.25
CA THR A 922 20.56 10.82 -38.09
C THR A 922 20.14 9.40 -38.42
N ALA A 923 20.91 8.44 -37.95
CA ALA A 923 20.52 7.03 -37.91
C ALA A 923 20.82 6.44 -36.53
N THR A 924 20.00 5.47 -36.13
CA THR A 924 20.17 4.71 -34.88
C THR A 924 20.55 3.28 -35.22
N VAL A 925 21.54 2.74 -34.51
CA VAL A 925 22.01 1.36 -34.66
C VAL A 925 22.19 0.71 -33.30
N THR A 926 22.12 -0.63 -33.28
CA THR A 926 22.53 -1.42 -32.12
C THR A 926 24.05 -1.45 -32.04
N TYR A 927 24.61 -0.99 -30.92
CA TYR A 927 26.04 -1.02 -30.67
C TYR A 927 26.46 -2.40 -30.16
N LEU A 928 27.22 -3.14 -30.99
CA LEU A 928 27.83 -4.43 -30.61
C LEU A 928 29.33 -4.28 -30.34
N ALA A 929 30.00 -3.41 -31.09
CA ALA A 929 31.41 -3.08 -31.00
C ALA A 929 31.67 -1.73 -31.69
N ASN A 930 32.88 -1.18 -31.51
CA ASN A 930 33.30 0.01 -32.23
C ASN A 930 33.19 -0.18 -33.74
N ILE A 931 32.44 0.69 -34.42
CA ILE A 931 32.24 0.62 -35.87
C ILE A 931 33.08 1.73 -36.53
N PRO A 932 34.20 1.41 -37.20
CA PRO A 932 34.91 2.41 -37.98
C PRO A 932 34.06 2.81 -39.19
N VAL A 933 33.87 4.11 -39.38
CA VAL A 933 33.00 4.65 -40.42
C VAL A 933 33.66 5.78 -41.19
N ARG A 934 33.25 5.96 -42.45
CA ARG A 934 33.56 7.13 -43.27
C ARG A 934 32.31 7.93 -43.54
N VAL A 935 32.32 9.17 -43.11
CA VAL A 935 31.28 10.17 -43.42
C VAL A 935 31.64 10.82 -44.74
N ARG A 936 30.65 10.96 -45.63
CA ARG A 936 30.76 11.67 -46.90
C ARG A 936 29.61 12.64 -47.04
N ALA A 937 29.92 13.87 -47.42
CA ALA A 937 28.93 14.84 -47.88
C ALA A 937 29.34 15.36 -49.26
N ARG A 938 28.39 15.35 -50.20
CA ARG A 938 28.62 15.78 -51.58
C ARG A 938 27.46 16.61 -52.09
N ASN A 939 27.78 17.66 -52.84
CA ASN A 939 26.80 18.48 -53.55
C ASN A 939 27.42 18.97 -54.86
N ALA A 940 26.95 18.40 -55.98
CA ALA A 940 27.44 18.71 -57.34
C ALA A 940 26.47 19.62 -58.10
N SER A 941 25.75 20.50 -57.38
CA SER A 941 24.78 21.43 -57.97
C SER A 941 25.36 22.23 -59.15
N THR A 942 24.52 22.41 -60.19
CA THR A 942 24.77 23.34 -61.31
C THR A 942 24.83 24.80 -60.86
N ASP A 943 24.17 25.13 -59.75
CA ASP A 943 24.29 26.43 -59.10
C ASP A 943 25.51 26.43 -58.18
N THR A 944 26.48 27.27 -58.54
CA THR A 944 27.76 27.45 -57.86
C THR A 944 27.63 27.86 -56.40
N ALA A 945 26.50 28.44 -55.98
CA ALA A 945 26.28 28.85 -54.59
C ALA A 945 26.08 27.69 -53.62
N PHE A 946 25.63 26.52 -54.10
CA PHE A 946 25.32 25.36 -53.26
C PHE A 946 26.36 24.23 -53.35
N ARG A 947 27.21 24.30 -54.38
CA ARG A 947 28.20 23.28 -54.69
C ARG A 947 29.35 23.28 -53.67
N ILE A 948 29.75 22.09 -53.22
CA ILE A 948 30.85 21.93 -52.25
C ILE A 948 31.93 20.98 -52.78
N ILE A 949 33.17 21.20 -52.32
CA ILE A 949 34.24 20.22 -52.46
C ILE A 949 33.80 18.98 -51.67
N PRO A 950 33.89 17.76 -52.22
CA PRO A 950 33.51 16.55 -51.50
C PRO A 950 34.17 16.48 -50.13
N TYR A 951 33.34 16.46 -49.08
CA TYR A 951 33.79 16.30 -47.71
C TYR A 951 33.88 14.81 -47.40
N GLU A 952 35.03 14.34 -46.93
CA GLU A 952 35.22 12.99 -46.40
C GLU A 952 35.95 13.06 -45.06
N ALA A 953 35.45 12.35 -44.06
CA ALA A 953 36.08 12.23 -42.75
C ALA A 953 35.85 10.85 -42.17
N ASP A 954 36.90 10.27 -41.59
CA ASP A 954 36.82 9.00 -40.89
C ASP A 954 36.51 9.23 -39.42
N GLY A 955 35.68 8.36 -38.87
CA GLY A 955 35.27 8.37 -37.47
C GLY A 955 35.08 6.96 -36.95
N THR A 956 34.67 6.85 -35.70
CA THR A 956 34.32 5.57 -35.08
C THR A 956 33.06 5.77 -34.26
N VAL A 957 32.05 4.94 -34.53
CA VAL A 957 30.87 4.85 -33.69
C VAL A 957 31.27 4.10 -32.43
N THR A 958 31.10 4.74 -31.28
CA THR A 958 31.41 4.18 -29.97
C THR A 958 30.12 3.88 -29.19
N THR A 959 30.22 3.45 -27.94
CA THR A 959 29.08 3.34 -27.01
C THR A 959 28.33 4.65 -26.81
N SER A 960 28.95 5.81 -27.11
CA SER A 960 28.31 7.13 -27.06
C SER A 960 27.72 7.56 -28.42
N GLY A 961 27.81 6.71 -29.44
CA GLY A 961 27.45 7.05 -30.82
C GLY A 961 28.56 7.81 -31.56
N LEU A 962 28.16 8.59 -32.56
CA LEU A 962 29.04 9.45 -33.36
C LEU A 962 28.33 10.77 -33.67
N SER A 963 29.04 11.88 -33.51
CA SER A 963 28.59 13.20 -33.98
C SER A 963 29.68 13.86 -34.81
N THR A 964 29.37 14.22 -36.05
CA THR A 964 30.32 14.84 -36.98
C THR A 964 29.65 16.01 -37.70
N SER A 965 30.30 17.17 -37.72
CA SER A 965 29.86 18.32 -38.51
C SER A 965 30.50 18.31 -39.89
N VAL A 966 29.71 18.57 -40.93
CA VAL A 966 30.21 18.72 -42.29
C VAL A 966 30.87 20.10 -42.46
N ILE A 967 32.07 20.12 -43.02
CA ILE A 967 32.74 21.37 -43.43
C ILE A 967 32.35 21.65 -44.88
N ARG A 968 31.67 22.78 -45.10
CA ARG A 968 31.19 23.20 -46.42
C ARG A 968 32.16 24.19 -47.07
N THR A 969 33.09 23.68 -47.87
CA THR A 969 33.97 24.52 -48.72
C THR A 969 33.40 24.60 -50.12
N ALA A 970 33.17 25.80 -50.64
CA ALA A 970 32.66 25.98 -52.00
C ALA A 970 33.63 25.40 -53.05
N ASP A 971 33.11 24.65 -54.02
CA ASP A 971 33.90 24.16 -55.16
C ASP A 971 33.79 25.14 -56.32
N THR A 972 34.89 25.81 -56.66
CA THR A 972 34.94 26.79 -57.76
C THR A 972 35.44 26.18 -59.08
N ILE A 973 35.89 24.93 -59.09
CA ILE A 973 36.58 24.30 -60.23
C ILE A 973 35.65 23.37 -61.01
N PHE A 974 34.85 22.56 -60.30
CA PHE A 974 33.97 21.58 -60.94
C PHE A 974 32.95 22.26 -61.89
N GLN A 975 32.67 21.65 -63.04
CA GLN A 975 31.59 22.03 -63.95
C GLN A 975 30.78 20.75 -64.28
N PRO A 976 29.50 20.67 -63.87
CA PRO A 976 28.67 19.46 -63.96
C PRO A 976 28.34 19.03 -65.38
#